data_AF-A0A4Y8SCZ0-F1
#
_entry.id   AF-A0A4Y8SCZ0-F1
#
_cell.length_a   1.000
_cell.length_b   1.000
_cell.length_c   1.000
_cell.angle_alpha   90.00
_cell.angle_beta   90.00
_cell.angle_gamma   90.00
#
_symmetry.space_group_name_H-M   'P 1'
#
loop_
_entity.id
_entity.type
_entity.pdbx_description
1 polymer ?
#
loop_
_entity_poly.entity_id
_entity_poly.type
_entity_poly.pdbx_seq_one_letter_code
_entity_poly.pdbx_strand_id
1 'polypeptide(L)'
;MNTIITNHFIAKPVSVLLLLLSVSVTAIGQSINQNYVVSNTVRVGGIKDDASLKTVLSDKTKVQTTIQYADGLGRTSQTVQRMGSFAGNDVVQVAVYDQYGRETRKYLPYVPSSTTTGAYQASAVTGVGTFYTTPPAGVTANAYPYSETTLEASNLGRPLEGGAPGAAWQLSTSGVSGSGHTVKCEYTLNNNLTWAADSVNSRRVSQFQVIINPDNSRSLVRYSNATYDDNTLTVTVSKDENWVSGRAGKVEEYKDIDGHVVLKRQYNYKNGALERLSTYYVYDDKGNLCYVLPPETNADDNITITAQIISDLGYEYWYDNLGRLFRKKLPGKGWDFILYNTLDQVVMTQDANQRNKPTQEWTFIKYDKLGRVALTGLLLYGSTAEPSLYTPNTANYLLLQGIYDNPSSPKWETRDNSTSTGYNNLSDPQGASYTFLTINFYDDYSWAAPTNYSAPTGTNLAARGMPTYQFTNVLGTTTMLTTKFYYDNDGRQLKSYKQHYLGGVNNTNNYDAISITYDFTGAPTTVRRQHFTSANTATPLITVNNQYIYDHTGRKLKTWQQIFNGTTPTTRTLITKADYNELGQLQNKWLHSTDSLNFYQQLAYTYNERGWLKKMNAPLFEEELYYNTGATNKAYNGNIMYQQWGTSAAQNTSTFSYLYDRLNRLLVGAKADNSAIEQGITYDRQGNITALQRTIAGTLVDNLTYSYNGTNQLQSITDATTSDLGLKHGAWTNNYVYDKNGNMTKDNSKGITNIAYNLLNLPQNVSFASTNITYTYDAAGSKLRRVSTAGTGTTTEYINGIQYTNSTTTVDFVQTEEGQAQRDGTSYNYEYSLTDHLGNVRVTFDTKSGSAQQVEKNDYMPFGMRLLATTSAPPRKYLYNKKELQDELGVYDYGARFYDPVIGRWGRLDRYSEYYTSITPYNYAGNNPIKNIDINGDKISAVATDKIKVTIDGVAVADITVQAEVYFEGSTAYYEKGGEAYKGSDEFIAQISDAICDLQTGEAGAGLVNDVERSSNKVTIFDAQKNPNRNNRGNFTRSDGSILQWGVKNLIGGPMSGWSDARSAFIGLGHELAHVWDIWNGITDGGIWFTVLDKDGNTVDINGIPQVIYNSDKYATYKENQIRAEHGVKMRTDYDEYSDSAITDRHGNNLWFRGDWLPRPTAPAIVIPPTSIPSMPLNP
;
A
#
# COMPACT_ATOMS: atom_id res chain seq x y z
N MET A 1 -61.58 22.84 -51.13
CA MET A 1 -62.55 22.01 -51.88
C MET A 1 -61.90 20.64 -52.02
N ASN A 2 -62.44 19.58 -51.40
CA ASN A 2 -63.62 18.80 -51.81
C ASN A 2 -63.22 17.81 -52.95
N THR A 3 -63.63 16.53 -52.98
CA THR A 3 -64.75 15.88 -52.26
C THR A 3 -64.59 14.35 -52.11
N ILE A 4 -65.37 13.79 -51.17
CA ILE A 4 -66.16 12.53 -51.24
C ILE A 4 -66.02 11.62 -52.48
N ILE A 5 -65.95 10.29 -52.27
CA ILE A 5 -66.89 9.28 -52.82
C ILE A 5 -66.89 7.98 -51.99
N THR A 6 -68.03 7.25 -51.99
CA THR A 6 -68.35 6.00 -51.25
C THR A 6 -67.90 4.73 -52.02
N ASN A 7 -68.10 3.45 -51.66
CA ASN A 7 -69.16 2.64 -50.99
C ASN A 7 -68.52 1.43 -50.22
N HIS A 8 -69.05 0.85 -49.12
CA HIS A 8 -70.34 0.16 -48.83
C HIS A 8 -70.45 -1.29 -49.38
N PHE A 9 -70.38 -2.34 -48.52
CA PHE A 9 -71.44 -3.36 -48.24
C PHE A 9 -70.98 -4.65 -47.47
N ILE A 10 -71.59 -4.89 -46.29
CA ILE A 10 -72.13 -6.14 -45.68
C ILE A 10 -71.36 -7.51 -45.62
N ALA A 11 -71.52 -8.16 -44.44
CA ALA A 11 -71.50 -9.61 -44.11
C ALA A 11 -70.24 -10.33 -43.57
N LYS A 12 -70.53 -11.33 -42.70
CA LYS A 12 -69.68 -12.33 -42.01
C LYS A 12 -69.79 -13.69 -42.76
N PRO A 13 -69.12 -14.78 -42.29
CA PRO A 13 -67.72 -14.98 -41.91
C PRO A 13 -67.12 -16.24 -42.60
N VAL A 14 -65.84 -16.59 -42.33
CA VAL A 14 -65.36 -17.97 -42.05
C VAL A 14 -63.90 -17.89 -41.58
N SER A 15 -63.47 -18.82 -40.72
CA SER A 15 -62.12 -18.83 -40.12
C SER A 15 -61.15 -19.75 -40.87
N VAL A 16 -59.96 -19.23 -41.21
CA VAL A 16 -58.70 -20.00 -41.26
C VAL A 16 -57.62 -19.15 -40.59
N LEU A 17 -56.74 -19.78 -39.80
CA LEU A 17 -55.85 -19.12 -38.85
C LEU A 17 -54.47 -19.78 -38.84
N LEU A 18 -53.44 -19.13 -39.41
CA LEU A 18 -52.05 -19.13 -38.91
C LEU A 18 -51.13 -18.23 -39.76
N LEU A 19 -49.95 -17.91 -39.20
CA LEU A 19 -48.78 -17.24 -39.84
C LEU A 19 -49.03 -15.90 -40.57
N LEU A 20 -48.86 -14.79 -39.83
CA LEU A 20 -47.69 -13.90 -39.98
C LEU A 20 -47.79 -12.71 -39.01
N LEU A 21 -47.07 -12.79 -37.89
CA LEU A 21 -46.92 -11.69 -36.94
C LEU A 21 -45.45 -11.22 -36.98
N SER A 22 -45.22 -10.11 -37.68
CA SER A 22 -43.89 -9.50 -37.83
C SER A 22 -43.43 -8.85 -36.52
N VAL A 23 -42.25 -9.23 -36.02
CA VAL A 23 -41.70 -8.71 -34.76
C VAL A 23 -41.15 -7.29 -34.96
N SER A 24 -41.82 -6.29 -34.37
CA SER A 24 -41.27 -4.94 -34.21
C SER A 24 -40.42 -4.84 -32.94
N VAL A 25 -39.09 -4.96 -33.08
CA VAL A 25 -38.14 -4.77 -31.98
C VAL A 25 -37.93 -3.28 -31.72
N THR A 26 -38.65 -2.70 -30.75
CA THR A 26 -38.33 -1.37 -30.22
C THR A 26 -37.11 -1.45 -29.31
N ALA A 27 -35.97 -0.94 -29.79
CA ALA A 27 -34.78 -0.74 -28.98
C ALA A 27 -35.01 0.43 -28.00
N ILE A 28 -35.23 0.11 -26.72
CA ILE A 28 -35.30 1.10 -25.64
C ILE A 28 -33.88 1.30 -25.10
N GLY A 29 -33.38 2.54 -25.12
CA GLY A 29 -32.08 2.90 -24.54
C GLY A 29 -32.08 2.92 -23.00
N GLN A 30 -30.91 2.87 -22.37
CA GLN A 30 -30.76 2.88 -20.89
C GLN A 30 -31.27 4.20 -20.26
N SER A 31 -31.34 5.25 -21.06
CA SER A 31 -32.15 6.44 -20.82
C SER A 31 -32.63 7.00 -22.16
N ILE A 32 -33.73 7.75 -22.14
CA ILE A 32 -34.28 8.49 -23.29
C ILE A 32 -33.90 9.99 -23.27
N ASN A 33 -33.30 10.47 -22.17
CA ASN A 33 -33.12 11.90 -21.91
C ASN A 33 -31.84 12.27 -21.14
N GLN A 34 -30.92 11.33 -20.91
CA GLN A 34 -29.62 11.57 -20.26
C GLN A 34 -28.51 10.89 -21.08
N ASN A 35 -27.34 11.51 -21.14
CA ASN A 35 -26.14 10.87 -21.70
C ASN A 35 -25.62 9.82 -20.70
N TYR A 36 -25.06 8.71 -21.20
CA TYR A 36 -24.54 7.65 -20.33
C TYR A 36 -23.45 6.80 -20.99
N VAL A 37 -22.61 6.20 -20.15
CA VAL A 37 -21.73 5.07 -20.47
C VAL A 37 -22.23 3.85 -19.69
N VAL A 38 -22.27 2.66 -20.31
CA VAL A 38 -22.58 1.39 -19.63
C VAL A 38 -21.41 0.43 -19.72
N SER A 39 -20.81 0.12 -18.58
CA SER A 39 -19.76 -0.89 -18.44
C SER A 39 -20.35 -2.21 -17.93
N ASN A 40 -19.91 -3.33 -18.48
CA ASN A 40 -20.43 -4.66 -18.16
C ASN A 40 -19.28 -5.64 -17.88
N THR A 41 -19.01 -5.89 -16.60
CA THR A 41 -18.01 -6.87 -16.16
C THR A 41 -18.64 -8.26 -16.12
N VAL A 42 -18.26 -9.13 -17.07
CA VAL A 42 -18.73 -10.52 -17.13
C VAL A 42 -18.04 -11.36 -16.05
N ARG A 43 -18.84 -12.07 -15.24
CA ARG A 43 -18.38 -12.88 -14.09
C ARG A 43 -18.45 -14.40 -14.31
N VAL A 44 -18.90 -14.86 -15.48
CA VAL A 44 -18.98 -16.28 -15.84
C VAL A 44 -18.53 -16.57 -17.27
N GLY A 45 -17.93 -17.74 -17.48
CA GLY A 45 -17.56 -18.20 -18.81
C GLY A 45 -18.76 -18.61 -19.66
N GLY A 46 -18.58 -18.60 -20.99
CA GLY A 46 -19.58 -19.05 -21.96
C GLY A 46 -20.33 -17.93 -22.69
N ILE A 47 -20.26 -16.70 -22.18
CA ILE A 47 -20.67 -15.49 -22.93
C ILE A 47 -19.64 -15.23 -24.03
N LYS A 48 -20.09 -15.00 -25.26
CA LYS A 48 -19.22 -14.89 -26.46
C LYS A 48 -19.57 -13.75 -27.41
N ASP A 49 -20.73 -13.14 -27.22
CA ASP A 49 -21.30 -12.13 -28.11
C ASP A 49 -22.35 -11.29 -27.37
N ASP A 50 -22.75 -10.18 -27.99
CA ASP A 50 -23.82 -9.30 -27.52
C ASP A 50 -25.14 -10.01 -27.22
N ALA A 51 -25.47 -11.06 -27.98
CA ALA A 51 -26.75 -11.76 -27.86
C ALA A 51 -26.78 -12.61 -26.58
N SER A 52 -25.73 -13.38 -26.33
CA SER A 52 -25.51 -14.12 -25.08
C SER A 52 -25.36 -13.19 -23.88
N LEU A 53 -24.67 -12.05 -24.02
CA LEU A 53 -24.59 -11.04 -22.96
C LEU A 53 -25.99 -10.50 -22.59
N LYS A 54 -26.80 -10.10 -23.57
CA LYS A 54 -28.15 -9.53 -23.36
C LYS A 54 -29.11 -10.47 -22.65
N THR A 55 -28.95 -11.79 -22.77
CA THR A 55 -29.79 -12.76 -22.02
C THR A 55 -29.40 -12.93 -20.55
N VAL A 56 -28.21 -12.46 -20.13
CA VAL A 56 -27.72 -12.57 -18.74
C VAL A 56 -27.56 -11.23 -18.01
N LEU A 57 -27.80 -10.09 -18.66
CA LEU A 57 -27.71 -8.77 -18.02
C LEU A 57 -28.58 -8.62 -16.77
N SER A 58 -29.70 -9.35 -16.63
CA SER A 58 -30.56 -9.32 -15.44
C SER A 58 -30.06 -10.19 -14.28
N ASP A 59 -28.98 -10.98 -14.47
CA ASP A 59 -28.43 -11.85 -13.45
C ASP A 59 -27.14 -11.27 -12.87
N LYS A 60 -27.27 -10.63 -11.70
CA LYS A 60 -26.16 -10.02 -10.96
C LYS A 60 -24.99 -10.98 -10.70
N THR A 61 -25.24 -12.30 -10.65
CA THR A 61 -24.18 -13.31 -10.44
C THR A 61 -23.36 -13.60 -11.69
N LYS A 62 -23.88 -13.24 -12.88
CA LYS A 62 -23.23 -13.47 -14.19
C LYS A 62 -22.63 -12.22 -14.79
N VAL A 63 -23.22 -11.04 -14.55
CA VAL A 63 -22.73 -9.75 -15.03
C VAL A 63 -22.91 -8.71 -13.94
N GLN A 64 -21.86 -7.94 -13.69
CA GLN A 64 -21.90 -6.71 -12.91
C GLN A 64 -21.95 -5.54 -13.90
N THR A 65 -22.99 -4.71 -13.79
CA THR A 65 -23.22 -3.57 -14.71
C THR A 65 -23.09 -2.26 -13.96
N THR A 66 -22.26 -1.36 -14.49
CA THR A 66 -22.13 0.02 -14.04
C THR A 66 -22.69 0.96 -15.10
N ILE A 67 -23.40 1.99 -14.68
CA ILE A 67 -23.91 3.05 -15.55
C ILE A 67 -23.44 4.39 -15.00
N GLN A 68 -22.62 5.10 -15.76
CA GLN A 68 -22.25 6.49 -15.48
C GLN A 68 -23.13 7.40 -16.33
N TYR A 69 -23.97 8.21 -15.69
CA TYR A 69 -24.76 9.25 -16.34
C TYR A 69 -23.99 10.57 -16.34
N ALA A 70 -24.06 11.29 -17.46
CA ALA A 70 -23.40 12.58 -17.65
C ALA A 70 -24.40 13.72 -17.83
N ASP A 71 -24.03 14.91 -17.35
CA ASP A 71 -24.78 16.14 -17.54
C ASP A 71 -24.65 16.72 -18.96
N GLY A 72 -25.29 17.88 -19.20
CA GLY A 72 -25.24 18.57 -20.49
C GLY A 72 -23.86 19.13 -20.88
N LEU A 73 -22.85 19.01 -20.02
CA LEU A 73 -21.46 19.38 -20.28
C LEU A 73 -20.53 18.15 -20.26
N GLY A 74 -21.08 16.94 -20.25
CA GLY A 74 -20.33 15.68 -20.29
C GLY A 74 -19.74 15.23 -18.95
N ARG A 75 -20.03 15.93 -17.84
CA ARG A 75 -19.50 15.60 -16.51
C ARG A 75 -20.39 14.56 -15.82
N THR A 76 -19.80 13.59 -15.14
CA THR A 76 -20.55 12.54 -14.43
C THR A 76 -21.49 13.13 -13.36
N SER A 77 -22.80 13.02 -13.55
CA SER A 77 -23.82 13.52 -12.60
C SER A 77 -24.24 12.44 -11.60
N GLN A 78 -24.29 11.18 -12.05
CA GLN A 78 -24.69 10.04 -11.24
C GLN A 78 -23.98 8.77 -11.71
N THR A 79 -23.44 7.99 -10.77
CA THR A 79 -22.93 6.65 -11.06
C THR A 79 -23.80 5.61 -10.37
N VAL A 80 -24.20 4.57 -11.11
CA VAL A 80 -25.11 3.52 -10.64
C VAL A 80 -24.46 2.15 -10.81
N GLN A 81 -24.18 1.46 -9.70
CA GLN A 81 -24.03 0.00 -9.74
C GLN A 81 -25.41 -0.61 -9.85
N ARG A 82 -25.70 -1.24 -10.97
CA ARG A 82 -26.96 -1.96 -11.14
C ARG A 82 -26.92 -3.25 -10.32
N MET A 83 -27.85 -3.39 -9.38
CA MET A 83 -27.91 -4.51 -8.43
C MET A 83 -26.67 -4.72 -7.54
N GLY A 84 -25.87 -3.67 -7.30
CA GLY A 84 -24.61 -3.74 -6.55
C GLY A 84 -24.74 -3.98 -5.04
N SER A 85 -25.91 -3.71 -4.44
CA SER A 85 -26.12 -3.92 -3.00
C SER A 85 -26.07 -5.40 -2.61
N PHE A 86 -25.96 -5.69 -1.31
CA PHE A 86 -25.95 -7.07 -0.82
C PHE A 86 -27.26 -7.80 -1.21
N ALA A 87 -28.43 -7.20 -0.94
CA ALA A 87 -29.71 -7.72 -1.41
C ALA A 87 -29.79 -7.79 -2.95
N GLY A 88 -29.15 -6.86 -3.66
CA GLY A 88 -29.20 -6.74 -5.12
C GLY A 88 -30.06 -5.59 -5.63
N ASN A 89 -30.22 -4.56 -4.80
CA ASN A 89 -30.70 -3.25 -5.20
C ASN A 89 -29.56 -2.46 -5.85
N ASP A 90 -29.87 -1.37 -6.53
CA ASP A 90 -28.83 -0.50 -7.09
C ASP A 90 -28.07 0.25 -5.98
N VAL A 91 -26.79 0.56 -6.21
CA VAL A 91 -26.02 1.49 -5.36
C VAL A 91 -25.69 2.71 -6.19
N VAL A 92 -26.05 3.89 -5.69
CA VAL A 92 -25.96 5.17 -6.40
C VAL A 92 -25.00 6.11 -5.71
N GLN A 93 -24.01 6.62 -6.45
CA GLN A 93 -23.22 7.79 -6.11
C GLN A 93 -23.74 9.01 -6.91
N VAL A 94 -23.72 10.18 -6.28
CA VAL A 94 -24.21 11.44 -6.87
C VAL A 94 -23.09 12.49 -6.79
N ALA A 95 -22.85 13.20 -7.89
CA ALA A 95 -21.95 14.35 -7.94
C ALA A 95 -22.75 15.62 -8.23
N VAL A 96 -22.40 16.72 -7.58
CA VAL A 96 -23.06 18.02 -7.75
C VAL A 96 -22.02 19.12 -7.91
N TYR A 97 -22.08 19.82 -9.04
CA TYR A 97 -21.11 20.83 -9.42
C TYR A 97 -21.63 22.25 -9.16
N ASP A 98 -20.72 23.14 -8.76
CA ASP A 98 -21.00 24.58 -8.70
C ASP A 98 -21.05 25.22 -10.12
N GLN A 99 -21.33 26.53 -10.18
CA GLN A 99 -21.39 27.27 -11.44
C GLN A 99 -20.06 27.34 -12.23
N TYR A 100 -18.94 26.92 -11.62
CA TYR A 100 -17.61 26.83 -12.23
C TYR A 100 -17.23 25.37 -12.56
N GLY A 101 -18.13 24.42 -12.32
CA GLY A 101 -17.91 22.99 -12.59
C GLY A 101 -17.15 22.22 -11.51
N ARG A 102 -17.03 22.77 -10.29
CA ARG A 102 -16.27 22.17 -9.19
C ARG A 102 -17.22 21.40 -8.25
N GLU A 103 -16.85 20.18 -7.89
CA GLU A 103 -17.61 19.37 -6.93
C GLU A 103 -17.28 19.79 -5.48
N THR A 104 -17.86 20.91 -5.05
CA THR A 104 -17.63 21.45 -3.69
C THR A 104 -18.32 20.65 -2.58
N ARG A 105 -19.34 19.85 -2.92
CA ARG A 105 -20.05 18.95 -1.99
C ARG A 105 -20.15 17.54 -2.56
N LYS A 106 -19.55 16.56 -1.86
CA LYS A 106 -19.61 15.14 -2.23
C LYS A 106 -20.56 14.40 -1.30
N TYR A 107 -21.60 13.80 -1.86
CA TYR A 107 -22.60 13.02 -1.10
C TYR A 107 -22.10 11.60 -0.81
N LEU A 108 -22.61 10.98 0.25
CA LEU A 108 -22.44 9.55 0.49
C LEU A 108 -23.28 8.72 -0.50
N PRO A 109 -22.84 7.52 -0.88
CA PRO A 109 -23.63 6.63 -1.73
C PRO A 109 -24.88 6.16 -1.01
N TYR A 110 -25.93 5.84 -1.76
CA TYR A 110 -27.21 5.38 -1.21
C TYR A 110 -27.86 4.30 -2.08
N VAL A 111 -28.83 3.57 -1.51
CA VAL A 111 -29.69 2.66 -2.27
C VAL A 111 -31.04 3.34 -2.53
N PRO A 112 -31.47 3.53 -3.80
CA PRO A 112 -32.74 4.15 -4.12
C PRO A 112 -33.92 3.19 -3.90
N SER A 113 -35.10 3.74 -3.63
CA SER A 113 -36.37 3.00 -3.58
C SER A 113 -36.96 2.65 -4.96
N SER A 114 -36.17 2.79 -6.03
CA SER A 114 -36.56 2.45 -7.41
C SER A 114 -36.71 0.95 -7.58
N THR A 115 -37.85 0.50 -8.12
CA THR A 115 -38.03 -0.90 -8.56
C THR A 115 -37.40 -1.19 -9.92
N THR A 116 -37.00 -0.15 -10.67
CA THR A 116 -36.34 -0.28 -11.97
C THR A 116 -34.82 -0.22 -11.78
N THR A 117 -34.16 -1.37 -11.94
CA THR A 117 -32.70 -1.52 -11.79
C THR A 117 -31.94 -0.79 -12.90
N GLY A 118 -30.91 -0.02 -12.53
CA GLY A 118 -30.05 0.76 -13.43
C GLY A 118 -30.69 2.06 -13.92
N ALA A 119 -31.78 2.54 -13.33
CA ALA A 119 -32.44 3.76 -13.78
C ALA A 119 -31.77 5.03 -13.23
N TYR A 120 -31.66 6.06 -14.08
CA TYR A 120 -31.32 7.41 -13.65
C TYR A 120 -32.27 7.92 -12.56
N GLN A 121 -31.73 8.48 -11.48
CA GLN A 121 -32.49 8.91 -10.31
C GLN A 121 -32.66 10.43 -10.36
N ALA A 122 -33.72 10.90 -11.02
CA ALA A 122 -33.95 12.34 -11.26
C ALA A 122 -34.04 13.22 -9.99
N SER A 123 -34.23 12.63 -8.81
CA SER A 123 -34.23 13.31 -7.50
C SER A 123 -33.15 12.77 -6.55
N ALA A 124 -31.99 12.34 -7.08
CA ALA A 124 -30.98 11.58 -6.33
C ALA A 124 -30.54 12.25 -5.02
N VAL A 125 -30.29 13.56 -5.01
CA VAL A 125 -29.90 14.32 -3.80
C VAL A 125 -30.97 14.21 -2.70
N THR A 126 -32.25 14.29 -3.05
CA THR A 126 -33.36 14.05 -2.12
C THR A 126 -33.41 12.59 -1.67
N GLY A 127 -33.11 11.66 -2.59
CA GLY A 127 -33.01 10.22 -2.31
C GLY A 127 -31.93 9.88 -1.26
N VAL A 128 -30.74 10.49 -1.35
CA VAL A 128 -29.69 10.38 -0.31
C VAL A 128 -30.24 10.83 1.04
N GLY A 129 -30.89 12.00 1.10
CA GLY A 129 -31.50 12.52 2.32
C GLY A 129 -32.55 11.58 2.92
N THR A 130 -33.46 11.03 2.10
CA THR A 130 -34.46 10.06 2.55
C THR A 130 -33.83 8.77 3.07
N PHE A 131 -32.84 8.22 2.36
CA PHE A 131 -32.14 6.99 2.74
C PHE A 131 -31.42 7.14 4.08
N TYR A 132 -30.66 8.22 4.30
CA TYR A 132 -29.95 8.43 5.57
C TYR A 132 -30.85 8.95 6.73
N THR A 133 -32.10 9.33 6.46
CA THR A 133 -33.09 9.65 7.51
C THR A 133 -33.64 8.38 8.16
N THR A 134 -33.96 7.36 7.35
CA THR A 134 -34.48 6.06 7.84
C THR A 134 -33.72 4.92 7.13
N PRO A 135 -32.45 4.68 7.50
CA PRO A 135 -31.59 3.75 6.78
C PRO A 135 -31.94 2.27 7.05
N PRO A 136 -31.53 1.35 6.16
CA PRO A 136 -31.63 -0.08 6.40
C PRO A 136 -30.72 -0.52 7.56
N ALA A 137 -31.02 -1.69 8.14
CA ALA A 137 -30.27 -2.23 9.27
C ALA A 137 -28.75 -2.30 8.98
N GLY A 138 -27.95 -1.82 9.94
CA GLY A 138 -26.49 -1.77 9.82
C GLY A 138 -25.93 -0.55 9.09
N VAL A 139 -26.76 0.33 8.51
CA VAL A 139 -26.35 1.64 8.00
C VAL A 139 -26.68 2.73 9.03
N THR A 140 -25.77 3.67 9.26
CA THR A 140 -25.91 4.71 10.30
C THR A 140 -26.74 5.89 9.80
N ALA A 141 -27.74 6.31 10.59
CA ALA A 141 -28.59 7.46 10.26
C ALA A 141 -27.79 8.76 10.33
N ASN A 142 -27.93 9.62 9.32
CA ASN A 142 -27.12 10.83 9.17
C ASN A 142 -27.91 11.94 8.48
N ALA A 143 -28.19 13.03 9.19
CA ALA A 143 -28.85 14.22 8.64
C ALA A 143 -27.94 15.02 7.68
N TYR A 144 -26.63 14.78 7.70
CA TYR A 144 -25.63 15.44 6.86
C TYR A 144 -24.76 14.39 6.14
N PRO A 145 -25.34 13.61 5.19
CA PRO A 145 -24.67 12.52 4.49
C PRO A 145 -23.78 13.05 3.34
N TYR A 146 -22.94 14.03 3.62
CA TYR A 146 -22.05 14.66 2.65
C TYR A 146 -20.83 15.33 3.30
N SER A 147 -19.73 15.36 2.57
CA SER A 147 -18.59 16.24 2.80
C SER A 147 -18.77 17.52 1.98
N GLU A 148 -18.27 18.66 2.47
CA GLU A 148 -18.37 19.95 1.79
C GLU A 148 -17.11 20.77 2.01
N THR A 149 -16.65 21.47 0.98
CA THR A 149 -15.38 22.21 0.99
C THR A 149 -15.58 23.66 0.57
N THR A 150 -15.22 24.59 1.46
CA THR A 150 -15.09 26.02 1.14
C THR A 150 -13.77 26.25 0.41
N LEU A 151 -13.85 26.87 -0.76
CA LEU A 151 -12.69 27.24 -1.57
C LEU A 151 -12.36 28.74 -1.44
N GLU A 152 -11.11 29.10 -1.68
CA GLU A 152 -10.63 30.46 -1.77
C GLU A 152 -11.32 31.21 -2.92
N ALA A 153 -11.68 32.48 -2.68
CA ALA A 153 -12.22 33.40 -3.69
C ALA A 153 -11.12 33.92 -4.64
N SER A 154 -10.35 33.00 -5.22
CA SER A 154 -9.25 33.25 -6.16
C SER A 154 -9.34 32.32 -7.36
N ASN A 155 -8.63 32.64 -8.45
CA ASN A 155 -8.50 31.75 -9.60
C ASN A 155 -7.76 30.45 -9.28
N LEU A 156 -7.06 30.37 -8.14
CA LEU A 156 -6.39 29.15 -7.68
C LEU A 156 -7.36 28.17 -6.98
N GLY A 157 -8.54 28.62 -6.57
CA GLY A 157 -9.62 27.76 -6.06
C GLY A 157 -9.25 26.88 -4.86
N ARG A 158 -8.24 27.25 -4.07
CA ARG A 158 -7.62 26.39 -3.05
C ARG A 158 -8.56 26.11 -1.86
N PRO A 159 -8.55 24.91 -1.24
CA PRO A 159 -9.41 24.62 -0.09
C PRO A 159 -9.03 25.45 1.15
N LEU A 160 -10.02 26.02 1.83
CA LEU A 160 -9.85 26.77 3.08
C LEU A 160 -10.46 26.04 4.29
N GLU A 161 -11.60 25.40 4.11
CA GLU A 161 -12.25 24.57 5.13
C GLU A 161 -12.87 23.34 4.46
N GLY A 162 -12.46 22.15 4.89
CA GLY A 162 -12.95 20.86 4.44
C GLY A 162 -13.74 20.15 5.55
N GLY A 163 -15.05 20.03 5.34
CA GLY A 163 -15.96 19.27 6.19
C GLY A 163 -16.15 17.82 5.74
N ALA A 164 -16.72 17.00 6.60
CA ALA A 164 -16.98 15.58 6.39
C ALA A 164 -18.43 15.21 6.80
N PRO A 165 -18.93 14.02 6.44
CA PRO A 165 -20.28 13.62 6.80
C PRO A 165 -20.53 13.61 8.32
N GLY A 166 -21.75 14.01 8.71
CA GLY A 166 -22.14 14.16 10.11
C GLY A 166 -22.10 15.61 10.61
N ALA A 167 -23.00 15.93 11.55
CA ALA A 167 -23.28 17.32 11.97
C ALA A 167 -22.05 18.09 12.50
N ALA A 168 -21.18 17.43 13.28
CA ALA A 168 -20.00 18.07 13.87
C ALA A 168 -18.97 18.51 12.83
N TRP A 169 -18.86 17.75 11.73
CA TRP A 169 -17.90 17.98 10.65
C TRP A 169 -18.46 18.79 9.49
N GLN A 170 -19.66 19.38 9.65
CA GLN A 170 -20.13 20.39 8.70
C GLN A 170 -19.31 21.67 8.86
N LEU A 171 -19.25 22.47 7.79
CA LEU A 171 -18.52 23.74 7.76
C LEU A 171 -18.94 24.66 8.91
N SER A 172 -17.99 25.43 9.45
CA SER A 172 -18.22 26.40 10.52
C SER A 172 -19.27 27.47 10.17
N THR A 173 -19.49 27.71 8.88
CA THR A 173 -20.49 28.64 8.32
C THR A 173 -21.82 28.00 7.96
N SER A 174 -21.99 26.67 8.13
CA SER A 174 -23.18 25.90 7.70
C SER A 174 -24.47 26.22 8.47
N GLY A 175 -24.38 26.88 9.62
CA GLY A 175 -25.52 27.10 10.53
C GLY A 175 -25.92 25.86 11.33
N VAL A 176 -25.22 24.72 11.18
CA VAL A 176 -25.50 23.48 11.90
C VAL A 176 -25.00 23.58 13.35
N SER A 177 -25.84 23.22 14.31
CA SER A 177 -25.48 23.27 15.74
C SER A 177 -24.36 22.27 16.06
N GLY A 178 -23.27 22.74 16.69
CA GLY A 178 -22.10 21.93 17.03
C GLY A 178 -21.16 21.61 15.85
N SER A 179 -21.31 22.29 14.72
CA SER A 179 -20.45 22.16 13.53
C SER A 179 -19.12 22.93 13.66
N GLY A 180 -18.27 22.86 12.62
CA GLY A 180 -16.99 23.54 12.55
C GLY A 180 -15.79 22.72 13.07
N HIS A 181 -15.99 21.43 13.38
CA HIS A 181 -14.90 20.47 13.61
C HIS A 181 -14.42 19.91 12.27
N THR A 182 -13.64 20.71 11.56
CA THR A 182 -13.30 20.54 10.15
C THR A 182 -11.81 20.76 9.92
N VAL A 183 -11.25 20.15 8.87
CA VAL A 183 -9.86 20.39 8.47
C VAL A 183 -9.79 21.80 7.85
N LYS A 184 -8.86 22.64 8.32
CA LYS A 184 -8.76 24.04 7.88
C LYS A 184 -7.36 24.35 7.36
N CYS A 185 -7.32 25.07 6.24
CA CYS A 185 -6.09 25.52 5.59
C CYS A 185 -6.03 27.05 5.58
N GLU A 186 -4.82 27.60 5.65
CA GLU A 186 -4.53 29.03 5.58
C GLU A 186 -3.26 29.19 4.74
N TYR A 187 -3.34 29.99 3.67
CA TYR A 187 -2.23 30.25 2.77
C TYR A 187 -1.65 31.64 3.05
N THR A 188 -0.33 31.69 3.23
CA THR A 188 0.38 32.90 3.70
C THR A 188 1.85 32.80 3.30
N LEU A 189 2.68 33.73 3.76
CA LEU A 189 4.12 33.76 3.48
C LEU A 189 4.93 33.79 4.79
N ASN A 190 6.24 33.57 4.69
CA ASN A 190 7.15 33.67 5.84
C ASN A 190 7.38 35.13 6.27
N ASN A 191 7.83 35.29 7.52
CA ASN A 191 8.25 36.58 8.06
C ASN A 191 9.38 36.41 9.09
N ASN A 192 10.20 37.44 9.24
CA ASN A 192 11.41 37.46 10.05
C ASN A 192 11.13 37.91 11.50
N LEU A 193 9.87 37.95 11.92
CA LEU A 193 9.47 38.33 13.29
C LEU A 193 10.08 37.35 14.31
N THR A 194 10.67 37.89 15.39
CA THR A 194 11.21 37.08 16.48
C THR A 194 10.11 36.27 17.18
N TRP A 195 10.41 35.01 17.49
CA TRP A 195 9.55 34.17 18.32
C TRP A 195 9.55 34.67 19.77
N ALA A 196 8.39 35.15 20.25
CA ALA A 196 8.25 35.74 21.59
C ALA A 196 7.01 35.26 22.36
N ALA A 197 5.88 35.05 21.69
CA ALA A 197 4.62 34.54 22.28
C ALA A 197 3.72 33.94 21.19
N ASP A 198 2.70 33.17 21.57
CA ASP A 198 1.69 32.57 20.65
C ASP A 198 0.97 33.62 19.78
N SER A 199 0.74 34.81 20.34
CA SER A 199 0.14 35.97 19.65
C SER A 199 1.04 36.56 18.56
N VAL A 200 2.34 36.28 18.57
CA VAL A 200 3.26 36.68 17.50
C VAL A 200 3.27 35.57 16.45
N ASN A 201 2.63 35.82 15.31
CA ASN A 201 2.64 34.95 14.13
C ASN A 201 4.00 34.94 13.40
N SER A 202 5.08 34.75 14.17
CA SER A 202 6.44 34.54 13.70
C SER A 202 6.49 33.34 12.78
N ARG A 203 6.92 33.56 11.54
CA ARG A 203 7.13 32.52 10.53
C ARG A 203 8.58 32.53 10.06
N ARG A 204 9.48 32.73 11.04
CA ARG A 204 10.93 32.83 10.84
C ARG A 204 11.51 31.45 10.54
N VAL A 205 12.40 31.35 9.55
CA VAL A 205 12.97 30.09 9.04
C VAL A 205 14.48 30.24 8.94
N SER A 206 15.24 29.33 9.55
CA SER A 206 16.70 29.28 9.42
C SER A 206 17.13 28.98 7.98
N GLN A 207 18.14 29.68 7.48
CA GLN A 207 18.73 29.40 6.16
C GLN A 207 20.04 28.61 6.33
N PHE A 208 20.13 27.48 5.63
CA PHE A 208 21.28 26.59 5.61
C PHE A 208 21.82 26.43 4.19
N GLN A 209 23.10 26.07 4.06
CA GLN A 209 23.79 25.77 2.81
C GLN A 209 24.45 24.39 2.91
N VAL A 210 24.50 23.67 1.79
CA VAL A 210 25.34 22.49 1.62
C VAL A 210 26.59 22.88 0.85
N ILE A 211 27.76 22.69 1.44
CA ILE A 211 29.03 22.77 0.72
C ILE A 211 29.38 21.37 0.22
N ILE A 212 29.45 21.20 -1.10
CA ILE A 212 29.98 19.98 -1.73
C ILE A 212 31.50 20.12 -1.80
N ASN A 213 32.21 19.19 -1.15
CA ASN A 213 33.66 19.14 -1.12
C ASN A 213 34.22 18.41 -2.36
N PRO A 214 35.52 18.58 -2.71
CA PRO A 214 36.13 17.95 -3.89
C PRO A 214 36.13 16.40 -3.92
N ASP A 215 35.82 15.73 -2.80
CA ASP A 215 35.67 14.28 -2.69
C ASP A 215 34.20 13.80 -2.75
N ASN A 216 33.28 14.69 -3.16
CA ASN A 216 31.83 14.55 -3.11
C ASN A 216 31.22 14.35 -1.71
N SER A 217 32.01 14.51 -0.63
CA SER A 217 31.44 14.68 0.71
C SER A 217 30.70 16.01 0.81
N ARG A 218 29.78 16.10 1.77
CA ARG A 218 28.97 17.30 2.01
C ARG A 218 29.19 17.79 3.42
N SER A 219 29.14 19.11 3.61
CA SER A 219 29.11 19.74 4.93
C SER A 219 27.99 20.78 5.01
N LEU A 220 27.34 20.83 6.17
CA LEU A 220 26.25 21.77 6.47
C LEU A 220 26.82 23.05 7.06
N VAL A 221 26.43 24.20 6.51
CA VAL A 221 26.74 25.53 7.05
C VAL A 221 25.45 26.34 7.22
N ARG A 222 25.39 27.23 8.21
CA ARG A 222 24.30 28.21 8.37
C ARG A 222 24.77 29.55 7.81
N TYR A 223 23.94 30.21 6.99
CA TYR A 223 24.29 31.50 6.40
C TYR A 223 24.53 32.58 7.47
N SER A 224 25.44 33.52 7.21
CA SER A 224 25.53 34.77 7.98
C SER A 224 24.22 35.56 7.84
N ASN A 225 23.69 36.08 8.95
CA ASN A 225 22.31 36.61 9.10
C ASN A 225 21.18 35.56 9.06
N ALA A 226 21.51 34.29 8.82
CA ALA A 226 20.91 33.09 9.40
C ALA A 226 19.45 32.73 9.09
N THR A 227 18.66 33.57 8.41
CA THR A 227 17.23 33.32 8.16
C THR A 227 16.75 33.90 6.83
N TYR A 228 15.79 33.22 6.19
CA TYR A 228 15.12 33.69 4.97
C TYR A 228 14.42 35.04 5.15
N ASP A 229 14.52 35.91 4.14
CA ASP A 229 13.89 37.23 4.10
C ASP A 229 12.35 37.16 4.04
N ASP A 230 11.68 38.24 4.45
CA ASP A 230 10.23 38.37 4.44
C ASP A 230 9.63 38.07 3.05
N ASN A 231 8.55 37.29 3.02
CA ASN A 231 7.76 36.98 1.82
C ASN A 231 8.50 36.15 0.73
N THR A 232 9.63 35.52 1.04
CA THR A 232 10.40 34.67 0.09
C THR A 232 9.95 33.20 0.06
N LEU A 233 9.28 32.72 1.11
CA LEU A 233 8.74 31.35 1.20
C LEU A 233 7.21 31.39 1.23
N THR A 234 6.58 30.49 0.49
CA THR A 234 5.15 30.21 0.63
C THR A 234 4.90 29.33 1.85
N VAL A 235 3.79 29.55 2.57
CA VAL A 235 3.46 28.82 3.79
C VAL A 235 2.02 28.33 3.72
N THR A 236 1.84 27.01 3.84
CA THR A 236 0.53 26.37 4.01
C THR A 236 0.36 25.97 5.47
N VAL A 237 -0.71 26.45 6.10
CA VAL A 237 -1.00 26.27 7.54
C VAL A 237 -2.24 25.40 7.71
N SER A 238 -2.03 24.13 8.03
CA SER A 238 -3.08 23.12 8.22
C SER A 238 -3.47 22.96 9.69
N LYS A 239 -4.75 22.71 9.95
CA LYS A 239 -5.36 22.46 11.26
C LYS A 239 -6.28 21.24 11.16
N ASP A 240 -6.20 20.31 12.11
CA ASP A 240 -7.09 19.14 12.18
C ASP A 240 -8.43 19.45 12.86
N GLU A 241 -9.36 18.49 12.89
CA GLU A 241 -10.71 18.69 13.45
C GLU A 241 -10.72 18.89 14.99
N ASN A 242 -9.58 18.70 15.68
CA ASN A 242 -9.40 18.96 17.11
C ASN A 242 -8.82 20.35 17.41
N TRP A 243 -8.42 21.14 16.39
CA TRP A 243 -7.92 22.49 16.59
C TRP A 243 -9.03 23.45 17.03
N VAL A 244 -8.71 24.34 17.98
CA VAL A 244 -9.68 25.29 18.59
C VAL A 244 -9.22 26.74 18.46
N SER A 245 -7.99 27.04 18.90
CA SER A 245 -7.41 28.39 18.91
C SER A 245 -5.90 28.32 19.12
N GLY A 246 -5.21 29.48 19.08
CA GLY A 246 -3.74 29.57 19.23
C GLY A 246 -2.97 28.92 18.08
N ARG A 247 -1.68 28.63 18.26
CA ARG A 247 -0.87 27.86 17.29
C ARG A 247 -0.77 26.37 17.58
N ALA A 248 -0.95 25.92 18.83
CA ALA A 248 -0.86 24.48 19.17
C ALA A 248 -1.88 23.64 18.37
N GLY A 249 -1.43 22.54 17.77
CA GLY A 249 -2.22 21.71 16.84
C GLY A 249 -2.23 22.21 15.39
N LYS A 250 -1.49 23.26 15.05
CA LYS A 250 -1.20 23.63 13.65
C LYS A 250 0.01 22.86 13.12
N VAL A 251 -0.03 22.57 11.83
CA VAL A 251 1.13 22.21 11.01
C VAL A 251 1.37 23.36 10.01
N GLU A 252 2.61 23.80 9.85
CA GLU A 252 3.03 24.78 8.86
C GLU A 252 4.06 24.15 7.92
N GLU A 253 3.73 24.06 6.62
CA GLU A 253 4.64 23.60 5.55
C GLU A 253 5.14 24.83 4.78
N TYR A 254 6.47 25.00 4.72
CA TYR A 254 7.15 26.12 4.09
C TYR A 254 7.83 25.65 2.81
N LYS A 255 7.53 26.30 1.67
CA LYS A 255 8.17 26.03 0.38
C LYS A 255 8.90 27.27 -0.14
N ASP A 256 10.09 27.03 -0.69
CA ASP A 256 10.88 28.04 -1.41
C ASP A 256 10.26 28.36 -2.80
N ILE A 257 10.95 29.21 -3.56
CA ILE A 257 10.61 29.44 -4.98
C ILE A 257 10.91 28.20 -5.83
N ASP A 258 11.79 27.30 -5.35
CA ASP A 258 12.04 25.92 -5.75
C ASP A 258 10.73 25.11 -5.94
N GLY A 259 9.81 25.29 -4.99
CA GLY A 259 8.68 24.38 -4.73
C GLY A 259 9.07 23.27 -3.74
N HIS A 260 10.33 23.21 -3.33
CA HIS A 260 10.85 22.28 -2.34
C HIS A 260 10.33 22.64 -0.96
N VAL A 261 9.99 21.64 -0.14
CA VAL A 261 9.68 21.90 1.28
C VAL A 261 11.00 22.12 2.01
N VAL A 262 11.28 23.35 2.46
CA VAL A 262 12.49 23.67 3.24
C VAL A 262 12.29 23.47 4.75
N LEU A 263 11.04 23.48 5.21
CA LEU A 263 10.67 23.30 6.62
C LEU A 263 9.24 22.76 6.74
N LYS A 264 9.05 21.72 7.57
CA LYS A 264 7.74 21.38 8.16
C LYS A 264 7.79 21.64 9.67
N ARG A 265 6.82 22.38 10.20
CA ARG A 265 6.79 22.83 11.59
C ARG A 265 5.47 22.48 12.26
N GLN A 266 5.54 21.92 13.46
CA GLN A 266 4.38 21.58 14.29
C GLN A 266 4.43 22.33 15.62
N TYR A 267 3.29 22.39 16.32
CA TYR A 267 3.14 23.13 17.57
C TYR A 267 2.37 22.34 18.63
N ASN A 268 2.89 22.34 19.86
CA ASN A 268 2.30 21.63 21.00
C ASN A 268 2.29 22.49 22.27
N TYR A 269 1.64 22.03 23.34
CA TYR A 269 1.84 22.58 24.68
C TYR A 269 2.66 21.62 25.54
N LYS A 270 3.68 22.16 26.22
CA LYS A 270 4.55 21.43 27.14
C LYS A 270 4.72 22.25 28.41
N ASN A 271 4.30 21.69 29.55
CA ASN A 271 4.26 22.39 30.84
C ASN A 271 3.56 23.77 30.78
N GLY A 272 2.52 23.90 29.94
CA GLY A 272 1.78 25.14 29.69
C GLY A 272 2.43 26.12 28.71
N ALA A 273 3.70 25.94 28.33
CA ALA A 273 4.37 26.74 27.31
C ALA A 273 4.13 26.18 25.90
N LEU A 274 4.16 27.04 24.88
CA LEU A 274 4.03 26.67 23.48
C LEU A 274 5.37 26.09 22.97
N GLU A 275 5.40 24.79 22.71
CA GLU A 275 6.53 24.08 22.10
C GLU A 275 6.42 24.16 20.58
N ARG A 276 7.55 24.46 19.91
CA ARG A 276 7.70 24.51 18.45
C ARG A 276 8.61 23.37 18.02
N LEU A 277 8.17 22.58 17.04
CA LEU A 277 8.83 21.37 16.60
C LEU A 277 9.10 21.50 15.09
N SER A 278 10.35 21.80 14.73
CA SER A 278 10.74 22.16 13.36
C SER A 278 11.61 21.09 12.71
N THR A 279 11.16 20.57 11.57
CA THR A 279 11.91 19.63 10.72
C THR A 279 12.41 20.40 9.50
N TYR A 280 13.71 20.67 9.42
CA TYR A 280 14.31 21.36 8.27
C TYR A 280 14.77 20.35 7.23
N TYR A 281 14.66 20.73 5.96
CA TYR A 281 15.04 19.95 4.79
C TYR A 281 16.01 20.84 4.00
N VAL A 282 17.23 20.36 3.78
CA VAL A 282 18.32 21.18 3.23
C VAL A 282 18.86 20.55 1.96
N TYR A 283 18.78 21.30 0.88
CA TYR A 283 19.11 20.89 -0.48
C TYR A 283 20.50 21.39 -0.89
N ASP A 284 21.17 20.70 -1.83
CA ASP A 284 22.34 21.25 -2.52
C ASP A 284 21.95 22.13 -3.73
N ASP A 285 22.92 22.84 -4.30
CA ASP A 285 22.75 23.78 -5.43
C ASP A 285 22.27 23.11 -6.76
N LYS A 286 21.80 21.86 -6.70
CA LYS A 286 21.17 21.08 -7.78
C LYS A 286 19.80 20.49 -7.35
N GLY A 287 19.21 20.99 -6.26
CA GLY A 287 17.91 20.52 -5.75
C GLY A 287 17.91 19.14 -5.07
N ASN A 288 19.06 18.54 -4.75
CA ASN A 288 19.08 17.23 -4.06
C ASN A 288 18.99 17.41 -2.55
N LEU A 289 18.01 16.76 -1.90
CA LEU A 289 17.83 16.80 -0.44
C LEU A 289 19.01 16.14 0.27
N CYS A 290 19.97 16.92 0.76
CA CYS A 290 21.22 16.39 1.34
C CYS A 290 21.15 16.16 2.85
N TYR A 291 20.31 16.93 3.56
CA TYR A 291 20.10 16.76 5.00
C TYR A 291 18.64 16.94 5.38
N VAL A 292 18.20 16.16 6.37
CA VAL A 292 17.02 16.50 7.18
C VAL A 292 17.46 16.69 8.62
N LEU A 293 17.01 17.79 9.25
CA LEU A 293 17.32 18.17 10.63
C LEU A 293 16.00 18.14 11.45
N PRO A 294 15.72 17.04 12.15
CA PRO A 294 14.49 16.87 12.92
C PRO A 294 14.36 17.77 14.15
N PRO A 295 13.16 17.85 14.78
CA PRO A 295 12.88 18.78 15.87
C PRO A 295 13.86 18.83 17.04
N GLU A 296 14.45 17.69 17.46
CA GLU A 296 15.42 17.70 18.58
C GLU A 296 16.82 18.19 18.19
N THR A 297 17.13 18.35 16.88
CA THR A 297 18.31 19.12 16.45
C THR A 297 18.21 20.61 16.83
N ASN A 298 16.98 21.09 17.13
CA ASN A 298 16.66 22.45 17.56
C ASN A 298 17.17 23.56 16.59
N ALA A 299 17.21 23.25 15.29
CA ALA A 299 17.77 24.05 14.20
C ALA A 299 17.14 25.46 13.98
N ASP A 300 16.06 25.81 14.70
CA ASP A 300 15.57 27.18 14.75
C ASP A 300 16.48 28.11 15.58
N ASP A 301 16.94 27.63 16.74
CA ASP A 301 17.69 28.44 17.69
C ASP A 301 19.07 28.79 17.14
N ASN A 302 19.71 29.85 17.64
CA ASN A 302 21.00 30.33 17.11
C ASN A 302 22.22 29.51 17.59
N ILE A 303 22.12 28.19 17.45
CA ILE A 303 23.13 27.20 17.80
C ILE A 303 23.92 26.72 16.58
N THR A 304 25.12 26.20 16.82
CA THR A 304 25.93 25.51 15.81
C THR A 304 25.49 24.05 15.72
N ILE A 305 24.89 23.66 14.59
CA ILE A 305 24.58 22.26 14.29
C ILE A 305 25.88 21.56 13.90
N THR A 306 26.41 20.72 14.79
CA THR A 306 27.68 20.00 14.59
C THR A 306 27.46 18.68 13.84
N ALA A 307 28.52 18.15 13.22
CA ALA A 307 28.48 16.82 12.60
C ALA A 307 28.08 15.69 13.57
N GLN A 308 28.31 15.85 14.87
CA GLN A 308 27.83 14.93 15.90
C GLN A 308 26.29 15.01 16.04
N ILE A 309 25.73 16.21 16.16
CA ILE A 309 24.26 16.42 16.23
C ILE A 309 23.58 15.88 14.97
N ILE A 310 24.15 16.11 13.79
CA ILE A 310 23.64 15.55 12.52
C ILE A 310 23.71 14.01 12.57
N SER A 311 24.80 13.43 13.06
CA SER A 311 24.95 11.98 13.15
C SER A 311 23.98 11.29 14.13
N ASP A 312 23.63 11.96 15.24
CA ASP A 312 22.88 11.35 16.34
C ASP A 312 21.36 11.57 16.21
N LEU A 313 20.96 12.65 15.53
CA LEU A 313 19.57 13.11 15.41
C LEU A 313 19.10 13.39 13.97
N GLY A 314 20.01 13.60 13.02
CA GLY A 314 19.70 13.98 11.63
C GLY A 314 19.81 12.85 10.62
N TYR A 315 19.39 13.15 9.39
CA TYR A 315 19.54 12.27 8.22
C TYR A 315 20.53 12.91 7.24
N GLU A 316 21.41 12.12 6.63
CA GLU A 316 22.39 12.57 5.64
C GLU A 316 22.26 11.79 4.33
N TYR A 317 22.27 12.47 3.19
CA TYR A 317 22.09 11.89 1.85
C TYR A 317 23.12 12.48 0.89
N TRP A 318 23.96 11.64 0.27
CA TRP A 318 25.00 12.09 -0.65
C TRP A 318 24.76 11.54 -2.06
N TYR A 319 24.72 12.46 -3.02
CA TYR A 319 24.44 12.18 -4.43
C TYR A 319 25.70 12.33 -5.28
N ASP A 320 25.85 11.46 -6.27
CA ASP A 320 26.95 11.48 -7.22
C ASP A 320 26.76 12.57 -8.30
N ASN A 321 27.65 12.60 -9.30
CA ASN A 321 27.57 13.59 -10.38
C ASN A 321 26.35 13.44 -11.30
N LEU A 322 25.66 12.29 -11.26
CA LEU A 322 24.45 11.99 -12.02
C LEU A 322 23.15 12.21 -11.20
N GLY A 323 23.26 12.56 -9.93
CA GLY A 323 22.12 12.70 -9.01
C GLY A 323 21.67 11.39 -8.38
N ARG A 324 22.50 10.35 -8.38
CA ARG A 324 22.18 9.04 -7.78
C ARG A 324 22.67 9.00 -6.33
N LEU A 325 21.84 8.50 -5.42
CA LEU A 325 22.14 8.41 -3.97
C LEU A 325 23.18 7.32 -3.69
N PHE A 326 24.46 7.68 -3.62
CA PHE A 326 25.56 6.72 -3.42
C PHE A 326 25.89 6.46 -1.94
N ARG A 327 25.44 7.34 -1.03
CA ARG A 327 25.49 7.10 0.43
C ARG A 327 24.28 7.71 1.12
N LYS A 328 23.85 7.06 2.20
CA LYS A 328 22.93 7.66 3.18
C LYS A 328 23.26 7.29 4.62
N LYS A 329 22.66 8.01 5.57
CA LYS A 329 22.84 7.80 7.00
C LYS A 329 21.57 8.21 7.74
N LEU A 330 21.21 7.42 8.76
CA LEU A 330 20.04 7.62 9.61
C LEU A 330 20.48 8.04 11.03
N PRO A 331 19.61 8.69 11.84
CA PRO A 331 19.95 9.11 13.20
C PRO A 331 20.50 7.97 14.07
N GLY A 332 21.70 8.16 14.62
CA GLY A 332 22.39 7.15 15.45
C GLY A 332 22.95 5.95 14.67
N LYS A 333 22.95 6.00 13.33
CA LYS A 333 23.49 4.96 12.44
C LYS A 333 24.81 5.41 11.79
N GLY A 334 25.68 4.45 11.50
CA GLY A 334 26.76 4.64 10.53
C GLY A 334 26.24 4.64 9.08
N TRP A 335 27.10 5.07 8.16
CA TRP A 335 26.78 5.16 6.72
C TRP A 335 26.33 3.84 6.09
N ASP A 336 25.36 3.91 5.19
CA ASP A 336 25.15 2.93 4.12
C ASP A 336 25.84 3.41 2.85
N PHE A 337 26.56 2.52 2.17
CA PHE A 337 27.11 2.74 0.84
C PHE A 337 26.26 2.02 -0.21
N ILE A 338 26.12 2.63 -1.39
CA ILE A 338 25.34 2.12 -2.53
C ILE A 338 26.21 2.27 -3.79
N LEU A 339 26.38 1.18 -4.56
CA LEU A 339 27.09 1.16 -5.83
C LEU A 339 26.13 0.91 -6.99
N TYR A 340 26.38 1.58 -8.10
CA TYR A 340 25.59 1.49 -9.32
C TYR A 340 26.42 0.95 -10.48
N ASN A 341 25.81 0.21 -11.40
CA ASN A 341 26.42 -0.06 -12.70
C ASN A 341 26.13 1.08 -13.71
N THR A 342 26.64 0.95 -14.94
CA THR A 342 26.39 1.92 -16.03
C THR A 342 24.99 1.80 -16.66
N LEU A 343 24.06 1.06 -16.04
CA LEU A 343 22.63 0.98 -16.38
C LEU A 343 21.77 1.58 -15.24
N ASP A 344 22.39 2.33 -14.33
CA ASP A 344 21.79 2.93 -13.13
C ASP A 344 21.12 1.92 -12.16
N GLN A 345 21.47 0.64 -12.27
CA GLN A 345 21.00 -0.41 -11.36
C GLN A 345 21.91 -0.50 -10.12
N VAL A 346 21.31 -0.64 -8.93
CA VAL A 346 22.05 -0.88 -7.68
C VAL A 346 22.62 -2.30 -7.69
N VAL A 347 23.94 -2.41 -7.78
CA VAL A 347 24.64 -3.72 -7.83
C VAL A 347 25.21 -4.15 -6.49
N MET A 348 25.59 -3.21 -5.62
CA MET A 348 26.03 -3.53 -4.25
C MET A 348 25.56 -2.49 -3.23
N THR A 349 25.30 -2.93 -2.01
CA THR A 349 25.12 -2.09 -0.83
C THR A 349 25.95 -2.59 0.34
N GLN A 350 26.29 -1.71 1.27
CA GLN A 350 27.08 -2.08 2.46
C GLN A 350 26.79 -1.17 3.65
N ASP A 351 26.35 -1.78 4.75
CA ASP A 351 26.09 -1.08 6.01
C ASP A 351 27.34 -0.95 6.91
N ALA A 352 27.17 -0.28 8.06
CA ALA A 352 28.27 0.03 8.97
C ALA A 352 28.77 -1.19 9.78
N ASN A 353 27.93 -2.19 10.01
CA ASN A 353 28.38 -3.47 10.60
C ASN A 353 29.13 -4.32 9.58
N GLN A 354 28.68 -4.35 8.32
CA GLN A 354 29.34 -5.08 7.23
C GLN A 354 30.75 -4.54 6.94
N ARG A 355 30.94 -3.22 6.97
CA ARG A 355 32.28 -2.58 6.94
C ARG A 355 33.17 -2.92 8.12
N ASN A 356 32.59 -3.21 9.28
CA ASN A 356 33.35 -3.46 10.51
C ASN A 356 33.90 -4.91 10.60
N LYS A 357 33.73 -5.73 9.55
CA LYS A 357 34.23 -7.10 9.49
C LYS A 357 35.58 -7.17 8.75
N PRO A 358 36.52 -8.01 9.20
CA PRO A 358 37.71 -8.38 8.43
C PRO A 358 37.59 -9.84 7.94
N THR A 359 37.46 -10.13 6.65
CA THR A 359 37.26 -9.26 5.46
C THR A 359 35.89 -8.57 5.50
N GLN A 360 35.76 -7.40 4.87
CA GLN A 360 34.47 -6.70 4.80
C GLN A 360 33.46 -7.47 3.95
N GLU A 361 32.19 -7.41 4.36
CA GLU A 361 31.07 -7.92 3.57
C GLU A 361 30.46 -6.82 2.70
N TRP A 362 29.95 -7.18 1.53
CA TRP A 362 29.12 -6.34 0.66
C TRP A 362 27.89 -7.13 0.24
N THR A 363 26.69 -6.56 0.35
CA THR A 363 25.46 -7.19 -0.17
C THR A 363 25.37 -6.92 -1.66
N PHE A 364 25.40 -7.96 -2.50
CA PHE A 364 25.28 -7.81 -3.96
C PHE A 364 23.87 -8.11 -4.48
N ILE A 365 23.52 -7.48 -5.60
CA ILE A 365 22.32 -7.72 -6.40
C ILE A 365 22.79 -7.89 -7.85
N LYS A 366 22.44 -9.01 -8.48
CA LYS A 366 22.76 -9.31 -9.87
C LYS A 366 21.48 -9.46 -10.67
N TYR A 367 21.47 -8.87 -11.85
CA TYR A 367 20.30 -8.83 -12.73
C TYR A 367 20.46 -9.81 -13.90
N ASP A 368 19.35 -10.28 -14.46
CA ASP A 368 19.36 -10.89 -15.79
C ASP A 368 19.31 -9.82 -16.90
N LYS A 369 19.33 -10.26 -18.16
CA LYS A 369 19.28 -9.36 -19.34
C LYS A 369 18.02 -8.46 -19.39
N LEU A 370 16.95 -8.82 -18.69
CA LEU A 370 15.70 -8.03 -18.61
C LEU A 370 15.63 -7.14 -17.36
N GLY A 371 16.72 -7.02 -16.59
CA GLY A 371 16.77 -6.19 -15.38
C GLY A 371 16.04 -6.81 -14.19
N ARG A 372 15.71 -8.10 -14.22
CA ARG A 372 15.10 -8.81 -13.08
C ARG A 372 16.19 -9.36 -12.17
N VAL A 373 15.98 -9.36 -10.85
CA VAL A 373 16.97 -9.85 -9.88
C VAL A 373 17.15 -11.37 -10.01
N ALA A 374 18.27 -11.79 -10.58
CA ALA A 374 18.64 -13.19 -10.77
C ALA A 374 19.30 -13.79 -9.52
N LEU A 375 20.23 -13.04 -8.89
CA LEU A 375 20.96 -13.48 -7.70
C LEU A 375 21.05 -12.33 -6.68
N THR A 376 21.05 -12.67 -5.40
CA THR A 376 21.56 -11.79 -4.33
C THR A 376 22.53 -12.56 -3.44
N GLY A 377 23.37 -11.86 -2.69
CA GLY A 377 24.28 -12.51 -1.75
C GLY A 377 25.22 -11.57 -1.02
N LEU A 378 26.21 -12.15 -0.34
CA LEU A 378 27.36 -11.43 0.22
C LEU A 378 28.62 -11.70 -0.61
N LEU A 379 29.36 -10.64 -0.94
CA LEU A 379 30.73 -10.66 -1.45
C LEU A 379 31.68 -10.32 -0.30
N LEU A 380 32.78 -11.07 -0.15
CA LEU A 380 33.87 -10.69 0.76
C LEU A 380 34.95 -9.91 -0.01
N TYR A 381 35.15 -8.62 0.34
CA TYR A 381 36.11 -7.74 -0.35
C TYR A 381 36.67 -6.65 0.57
N GLY A 382 38.01 -6.57 0.67
CA GLY A 382 38.72 -5.61 1.52
C GLY A 382 39.16 -6.22 2.86
N SER A 383 40.47 -6.34 3.09
CA SER A 383 41.05 -7.13 4.19
C SER A 383 41.03 -6.43 5.57
N THR A 384 40.69 -5.14 5.64
CA THR A 384 40.65 -4.36 6.88
C THR A 384 39.23 -4.09 7.33
N ALA A 385 38.93 -4.39 8.60
CA ALA A 385 37.72 -3.89 9.26
C ALA A 385 37.80 -2.37 9.42
N GLU A 386 36.71 -1.65 9.15
CA GLU A 386 36.65 -0.19 9.26
C GLU A 386 35.91 0.24 10.55
N PRO A 387 36.64 0.70 11.59
CA PRO A 387 36.05 1.01 12.88
C PRO A 387 35.27 2.34 12.88
N SER A 388 35.56 3.29 11.98
CA SER A 388 34.95 4.63 12.00
C SER A 388 33.45 4.62 11.65
N LEU A 389 32.63 5.24 12.50
CA LEU A 389 31.20 5.45 12.29
C LEU A 389 30.93 6.69 11.41
N TYR A 390 31.66 7.77 11.69
CA TYR A 390 31.44 9.11 11.13
C TYR A 390 32.19 9.31 9.81
N THR A 391 33.45 8.90 9.76
CA THR A 391 34.41 9.11 8.66
C THR A 391 34.99 7.76 8.19
N PRO A 392 34.18 6.90 7.54
CA PRO A 392 34.64 5.61 7.03
C PRO A 392 35.65 5.77 5.89
N ASN A 393 36.65 4.89 5.82
CA ASN A 393 37.54 4.75 4.67
C ASN A 393 36.74 4.40 3.41
N THR A 394 37.09 5.03 2.28
CA THR A 394 36.37 4.93 1.02
C THR A 394 37.12 4.11 -0.04
N ALA A 395 38.35 3.65 0.23
CA ALA A 395 39.20 2.99 -0.77
C ALA A 395 38.55 1.76 -1.43
N ASN A 396 37.98 0.84 -0.64
CA ASN A 396 37.32 -0.36 -1.16
C ASN A 396 36.06 -0.02 -1.98
N TYR A 397 35.30 0.98 -1.54
CA TYR A 397 34.12 1.50 -2.26
C TYR A 397 34.53 2.03 -3.65
N LEU A 398 35.58 2.85 -3.72
CA LEU A 398 36.06 3.44 -4.98
C LEU A 398 36.64 2.38 -5.94
N LEU A 399 37.35 1.38 -5.41
CA LEU A 399 37.88 0.26 -6.20
C LEU A 399 36.76 -0.59 -6.81
N LEU A 400 35.71 -0.90 -6.05
CA LEU A 400 34.56 -1.65 -6.56
C LEU A 400 33.75 -0.84 -7.58
N GLN A 401 33.47 0.44 -7.30
CA GLN A 401 32.73 1.30 -8.23
C GLN A 401 33.45 1.41 -9.59
N GLY A 402 34.77 1.56 -9.59
CA GLY A 402 35.58 1.57 -10.82
C GLY A 402 35.56 0.28 -11.64
N ILE A 403 35.22 -0.88 -11.05
CA ILE A 403 35.00 -2.14 -11.78
C ILE A 403 33.64 -2.15 -12.49
N TYR A 404 32.62 -1.56 -11.87
CA TYR A 404 31.28 -1.46 -12.44
C TYR A 404 31.16 -0.36 -13.50
N ASP A 405 31.86 0.76 -13.32
CA ASP A 405 31.98 1.87 -14.27
C ASP A 405 32.68 1.47 -15.59
N ASN A 406 33.51 0.42 -15.56
CA ASN A 406 34.18 -0.08 -16.76
C ASN A 406 33.14 -0.61 -17.78
N PRO A 407 33.06 -0.03 -19.00
CA PRO A 407 32.06 -0.42 -20.00
C PRO A 407 32.28 -1.83 -20.57
N SER A 408 33.46 -2.43 -20.39
CA SER A 408 33.76 -3.81 -20.82
C SER A 408 33.38 -4.87 -19.78
N SER A 409 33.10 -4.50 -18.52
CA SER A 409 32.61 -5.45 -17.51
C SER A 409 31.17 -5.87 -17.84
N PRO A 410 30.80 -7.16 -17.81
CA PRO A 410 29.41 -7.60 -17.97
C PRO A 410 28.47 -6.91 -16.98
N LYS A 411 27.26 -6.57 -17.42
CA LYS A 411 26.29 -5.78 -16.63
C LYS A 411 25.12 -6.61 -16.10
N TRP A 412 24.94 -7.83 -16.60
CA TRP A 412 23.92 -8.79 -16.20
C TRP A 412 24.46 -10.22 -16.31
N GLU A 413 23.78 -11.15 -15.64
CA GLU A 413 24.03 -12.58 -15.66
C GLU A 413 23.22 -13.27 -16.76
N THR A 414 23.80 -14.35 -17.31
CA THR A 414 23.19 -15.19 -18.34
C THR A 414 23.00 -16.60 -17.80
N ARG A 415 21.89 -17.24 -18.15
CA ARG A 415 21.57 -18.62 -17.73
C ARG A 415 22.66 -19.58 -18.20
N ASP A 416 23.28 -20.28 -17.25
CA ASP A 416 24.29 -21.31 -17.48
C ASP A 416 24.03 -22.49 -16.53
N ASN A 417 23.38 -23.52 -17.06
CA ASN A 417 23.01 -24.72 -16.31
C ASN A 417 24.22 -25.63 -15.97
N SER A 418 25.46 -25.27 -16.34
CA SER A 418 26.67 -25.97 -15.88
C SER A 418 27.17 -25.49 -14.51
N THR A 419 26.70 -24.33 -14.06
CA THR A 419 27.06 -23.72 -12.77
C THR A 419 26.14 -24.18 -11.63
N SER A 420 26.63 -24.09 -10.38
CA SER A 420 25.83 -24.41 -9.19
C SER A 420 24.68 -23.43 -8.92
N THR A 421 24.70 -22.24 -9.54
CA THR A 421 23.68 -21.19 -9.43
C THR A 421 22.70 -21.17 -10.61
N GLY A 422 23.02 -21.86 -11.72
CA GLY A 422 22.28 -21.74 -12.98
C GLY A 422 22.57 -20.45 -13.78
N TYR A 423 23.62 -19.71 -13.40
CA TYR A 423 24.02 -18.42 -13.96
C TYR A 423 25.55 -18.29 -14.00
N ASN A 424 26.11 -17.70 -15.06
CA ASN A 424 27.55 -17.65 -15.32
C ASN A 424 28.41 -16.83 -14.32
N ASN A 425 27.79 -16.00 -13.46
CA ASN A 425 28.43 -15.24 -12.38
C ASN A 425 29.53 -14.25 -12.83
N LEU A 426 29.31 -13.57 -13.96
CA LEU A 426 30.30 -12.70 -14.62
C LEU A 426 30.11 -11.19 -14.40
N SER A 427 29.04 -10.72 -13.72
CA SER A 427 28.83 -9.28 -13.51
C SER A 427 29.74 -8.63 -12.46
N ASP A 428 30.41 -9.44 -11.63
CA ASP A 428 31.07 -9.00 -10.39
C ASP A 428 32.59 -9.28 -10.42
N PRO A 429 33.37 -8.67 -9.50
CA PRO A 429 34.79 -8.93 -9.35
C PRO A 429 35.14 -10.42 -9.24
N GLN A 430 35.87 -10.92 -10.24
CA GLN A 430 36.26 -12.32 -10.34
C GLN A 430 37.31 -12.68 -9.28
N GLY A 431 37.25 -13.91 -8.76
CA GLY A 431 38.17 -14.42 -7.73
C GLY A 431 37.81 -14.06 -6.27
N ALA A 432 36.72 -13.32 -6.04
CA ALA A 432 36.21 -13.06 -4.69
C ALA A 432 35.45 -14.27 -4.10
N SER A 433 35.21 -14.26 -2.78
CA SER A 433 34.36 -15.25 -2.09
C SER A 433 32.91 -14.77 -2.01
N TYR A 434 31.96 -15.66 -2.35
CA TYR A 434 30.53 -15.38 -2.46
C TYR A 434 29.71 -16.28 -1.52
N THR A 435 28.72 -15.70 -0.84
CA THR A 435 27.65 -16.41 -0.13
C THR A 435 26.32 -16.01 -0.74
N PHE A 436 25.72 -16.85 -1.59
CA PHE A 436 24.43 -16.57 -2.21
C PHE A 436 23.30 -16.58 -1.18
N LEU A 437 22.41 -15.58 -1.26
CA LEU A 437 21.27 -15.38 -0.37
C LEU A 437 19.94 -15.70 -1.05
N THR A 438 19.77 -15.27 -2.30
CA THR A 438 18.66 -15.74 -3.15
C THR A 438 19.13 -16.04 -4.57
N ILE A 439 18.44 -16.98 -5.22
CA ILE A 439 18.57 -17.30 -6.65
C ILE A 439 17.15 -17.40 -7.22
N ASN A 440 16.81 -16.57 -8.20
CA ASN A 440 15.52 -16.61 -8.89
C ASN A 440 15.70 -17.15 -10.31
N PHE A 441 14.76 -17.96 -10.78
CA PHE A 441 14.66 -18.39 -12.18
C PHE A 441 13.33 -17.93 -12.75
N TYR A 442 13.34 -17.58 -14.04
CA TYR A 442 12.19 -17.04 -14.77
C TYR A 442 12.00 -17.74 -16.11
N ASP A 443 10.86 -17.50 -16.75
CA ASP A 443 10.50 -17.83 -18.14
C ASP A 443 10.41 -19.32 -18.51
N ASP A 444 11.11 -20.22 -17.82
CA ASP A 444 11.13 -21.65 -18.16
C ASP A 444 11.27 -22.57 -16.92
N TYR A 445 10.99 -23.85 -17.13
CA TYR A 445 11.22 -24.92 -16.14
C TYR A 445 12.46 -25.77 -16.48
N SER A 446 13.45 -25.22 -17.17
CA SER A 446 14.65 -25.97 -17.62
C SER A 446 15.61 -26.34 -16.49
N TRP A 447 15.54 -25.63 -15.35
CA TRP A 447 16.27 -26.01 -14.15
C TRP A 447 15.68 -27.29 -13.55
N ALA A 448 16.53 -28.18 -13.03
CA ALA A 448 16.10 -29.48 -12.51
C ALA A 448 15.38 -29.34 -11.17
N ALA A 449 14.20 -29.96 -11.05
CA ALA A 449 13.44 -30.00 -9.81
C ALA A 449 13.77 -31.24 -8.97
N PRO A 450 13.59 -31.18 -7.63
CA PRO A 450 13.32 -32.36 -6.82
C PRO A 450 12.19 -33.21 -7.44
N THR A 451 12.34 -34.54 -7.46
CA THR A 451 11.44 -35.46 -8.18
C THR A 451 9.99 -35.45 -7.69
N ASN A 452 9.77 -35.00 -6.46
CA ASN A 452 8.47 -34.78 -5.82
C ASN A 452 7.74 -33.49 -6.28
N TYR A 453 8.44 -32.55 -6.93
CA TYR A 453 7.90 -31.25 -7.34
C TYR A 453 7.38 -31.28 -8.79
N SER A 454 6.27 -32.01 -9.00
CA SER A 454 5.66 -32.26 -10.30
C SER A 454 4.61 -31.22 -10.73
N ALA A 455 4.53 -30.97 -12.04
CA ALA A 455 3.59 -30.01 -12.64
C ALA A 455 2.14 -30.53 -12.58
N PRO A 456 1.15 -29.71 -12.17
CA PRO A 456 -0.26 -30.06 -12.32
C PRO A 456 -0.72 -30.04 -13.79
N THR A 457 -1.80 -30.76 -14.09
CA THR A 457 -2.53 -30.63 -15.35
C THR A 457 -2.96 -29.17 -15.57
N GLY A 458 -2.81 -28.65 -16.79
CA GLY A 458 -3.12 -27.26 -17.13
C GLY A 458 -1.96 -26.26 -16.91
N THR A 459 -0.77 -26.73 -16.50
CA THR A 459 0.41 -25.87 -16.40
C THR A 459 0.82 -25.28 -17.74
N ASN A 460 0.97 -23.96 -17.80
CA ASN A 460 1.67 -23.26 -18.87
C ASN A 460 3.19 -23.50 -18.73
N LEU A 461 3.72 -24.38 -19.57
CA LEU A 461 5.15 -24.75 -19.57
C LEU A 461 6.08 -23.66 -20.11
N ALA A 462 5.54 -22.61 -20.75
CA ALA A 462 6.32 -21.56 -21.41
C ALA A 462 6.51 -20.30 -20.55
N ALA A 463 5.82 -20.18 -19.40
CA ALA A 463 6.05 -19.34 -18.22
C ALA A 463 6.66 -17.91 -18.35
N ARG A 464 6.61 -17.28 -19.53
CA ARG A 464 7.30 -16.00 -19.85
C ARG A 464 6.95 -14.89 -18.85
N GLY A 465 7.96 -14.16 -18.39
CA GLY A 465 7.85 -13.10 -17.39
C GLY A 465 7.77 -13.59 -15.95
N MET A 466 7.30 -14.82 -15.71
CA MET A 466 6.95 -15.32 -14.37
C MET A 466 8.13 -16.04 -13.69
N PRO A 467 8.28 -15.92 -12.35
CA PRO A 467 9.29 -16.64 -11.59
C PRO A 467 8.91 -18.13 -11.46
N THR A 468 9.75 -19.03 -11.97
CA THR A 468 9.47 -20.48 -11.98
C THR A 468 10.10 -21.21 -10.79
N TYR A 469 11.27 -20.75 -10.33
CA TYR A 469 11.91 -21.18 -9.09
C TYR A 469 12.46 -20.00 -8.30
N GLN A 470 12.52 -20.18 -6.98
CA GLN A 470 13.29 -19.34 -6.07
C GLN A 470 14.02 -20.24 -5.07
N PHE A 471 15.32 -20.00 -4.87
CA PHE A 471 16.11 -20.59 -3.80
C PHE A 471 16.43 -19.51 -2.78
N THR A 472 16.20 -19.79 -1.50
CA THR A 472 16.41 -18.83 -0.40
C THR A 472 17.32 -19.44 0.66
N ASN A 473 18.41 -18.74 1.00
CA ASN A 473 19.41 -19.24 1.95
C ASN A 473 18.86 -19.29 3.39
N VAL A 474 19.27 -20.30 4.17
CA VAL A 474 19.10 -20.31 5.63
C VAL A 474 20.30 -19.62 6.26
N LEU A 475 20.07 -18.45 6.87
CA LEU A 475 21.13 -17.51 7.25
C LEU A 475 22.13 -18.11 8.24
N GLY A 476 23.42 -17.96 7.94
CA GLY A 476 24.52 -18.58 8.67
C GLY A 476 24.87 -20.00 8.21
N THR A 477 24.28 -20.48 7.11
CA THR A 477 24.56 -21.81 6.53
C THR A 477 24.71 -21.73 5.00
N THR A 478 25.10 -22.83 4.36
CA THR A 478 25.07 -22.98 2.90
C THR A 478 23.74 -23.60 2.38
N THR A 479 22.76 -23.83 3.25
CA THR A 479 21.46 -24.41 2.84
C THR A 479 20.66 -23.43 2.01
N MET A 480 20.21 -23.87 0.84
CA MET A 480 19.19 -23.21 0.02
C MET A 480 17.86 -23.97 0.13
N LEU A 481 16.80 -23.30 0.57
CA LEU A 481 15.44 -23.84 0.54
C LEU A 481 14.80 -23.54 -0.82
N THR A 482 14.27 -24.59 -1.46
CA THR A 482 13.67 -24.49 -2.80
C THR A 482 12.19 -24.14 -2.73
N THR A 483 11.79 -23.06 -3.39
CA THR A 483 10.40 -22.80 -3.79
C THR A 483 10.26 -22.97 -5.30
N LYS A 484 9.23 -23.69 -5.75
CA LYS A 484 8.86 -23.83 -7.17
C LYS A 484 7.42 -23.38 -7.37
N PHE A 485 7.17 -22.64 -8.44
CA PHE A 485 5.85 -22.15 -8.83
C PHE A 485 5.35 -22.87 -10.09
N TYR A 486 4.04 -22.89 -10.29
CA TYR A 486 3.39 -23.42 -11.48
C TYR A 486 2.13 -22.60 -11.78
N TYR A 487 2.02 -22.16 -13.04
CA TYR A 487 0.99 -21.23 -13.50
C TYR A 487 0.08 -21.86 -14.57
N ASP A 488 -1.15 -21.38 -14.70
CA ASP A 488 -2.02 -21.68 -15.84
C ASP A 488 -1.70 -20.78 -17.05
N ASN A 489 -2.46 -20.93 -18.13
CA ASN A 489 -2.32 -20.12 -19.35
C ASN A 489 -2.71 -18.65 -19.13
N ASP A 490 -3.45 -18.32 -18.07
CA ASP A 490 -3.88 -16.96 -17.73
C ASP A 490 -2.89 -16.29 -16.74
N GLY A 491 -1.78 -16.96 -16.41
CA GLY A 491 -0.74 -16.47 -15.50
C GLY A 491 -1.04 -16.64 -14.01
N ARG A 492 -2.13 -17.33 -13.64
CA ARG A 492 -2.50 -17.54 -12.22
C ARG A 492 -1.79 -18.76 -11.64
N GLN A 493 -1.40 -18.70 -10.37
CA GLN A 493 -0.61 -19.76 -9.72
C GLN A 493 -1.46 -20.98 -9.35
N LEU A 494 -1.55 -21.98 -10.24
CA LEU A 494 -2.19 -23.28 -9.98
C LEU A 494 -1.60 -24.00 -8.77
N LYS A 495 -0.27 -23.97 -8.62
CA LYS A 495 0.42 -24.74 -7.59
C LYS A 495 1.78 -24.13 -7.22
N SER A 496 2.19 -24.31 -5.97
CA SER A 496 3.57 -24.13 -5.56
C SER A 496 4.04 -25.26 -4.65
N TYR A 497 5.35 -25.45 -4.60
CA TYR A 497 6.06 -26.32 -3.68
C TYR A 497 7.05 -25.46 -2.91
N LYS A 498 6.93 -25.36 -1.58
CA LYS A 498 7.86 -24.61 -0.73
C LYS A 498 8.55 -25.55 0.25
N GLN A 499 9.86 -25.71 0.11
CA GLN A 499 10.69 -26.46 1.05
C GLN A 499 10.73 -25.76 2.42
N HIS A 500 10.82 -26.53 3.50
CA HIS A 500 10.93 -26.02 4.87
C HIS A 500 12.08 -26.69 5.64
N TYR A 501 12.53 -26.06 6.71
CA TYR A 501 13.75 -26.43 7.45
C TYR A 501 13.47 -27.21 8.74
N LEU A 502 12.36 -27.97 8.78
CA LEU A 502 11.86 -28.66 9.98
C LEU A 502 12.94 -29.51 10.66
N GLY A 503 13.19 -29.23 11.94
CA GLY A 503 14.20 -29.89 12.76
C GLY A 503 15.63 -29.35 12.56
N GLY A 504 15.79 -28.26 11.81
CA GLY A 504 17.09 -27.73 11.42
C GLY A 504 17.77 -28.51 10.28
N VAL A 505 16.99 -29.19 9.41
CA VAL A 505 17.52 -30.12 8.40
C VAL A 505 17.09 -29.72 6.98
N ASN A 506 18.06 -29.57 6.07
CA ASN A 506 17.80 -29.50 4.64
C ASN A 506 17.43 -30.89 4.09
N ASN A 507 16.14 -31.10 3.80
CA ASN A 507 15.65 -32.32 3.16
C ASN A 507 14.63 -31.96 2.08
N THR A 508 14.72 -32.53 0.87
CA THR A 508 13.77 -32.25 -0.22
C THR A 508 12.36 -32.79 0.04
N ASN A 509 12.21 -33.69 1.03
CA ASN A 509 10.93 -34.22 1.48
C ASN A 509 10.29 -33.39 2.61
N ASN A 510 10.99 -32.38 3.15
CA ASN A 510 10.44 -31.37 4.02
C ASN A 510 9.87 -30.23 3.15
N TYR A 511 8.60 -30.32 2.75
CA TYR A 511 7.96 -29.30 1.91
C TYR A 511 6.45 -29.18 2.15
N ASP A 512 5.91 -28.01 1.82
CA ASP A 512 4.48 -27.80 1.59
C ASP A 512 4.19 -27.82 0.09
N ALA A 513 3.21 -28.60 -0.35
CA ALA A 513 2.59 -28.45 -1.66
C ALA A 513 1.27 -27.70 -1.51
N ILE A 514 1.15 -26.53 -2.16
CA ILE A 514 -0.03 -25.66 -2.10
C ILE A 514 -0.66 -25.64 -3.49
N SER A 515 -1.90 -26.12 -3.62
CA SER A 515 -2.69 -26.02 -4.85
C SER A 515 -3.81 -25.00 -4.69
N ILE A 516 -4.08 -24.22 -5.74
CA ILE A 516 -5.14 -23.20 -5.77
C ILE A 516 -6.09 -23.50 -6.94
N THR A 517 -7.39 -23.37 -6.71
CA THR A 517 -8.39 -23.24 -7.78
C THR A 517 -9.04 -21.88 -7.71
N TYR A 518 -9.46 -21.36 -8.85
CA TYR A 518 -10.06 -20.04 -9.00
C TYR A 518 -11.50 -20.15 -9.52
N ASP A 519 -12.30 -19.09 -9.38
CA ASP A 519 -13.48 -18.88 -10.21
C ASP A 519 -13.12 -18.15 -11.51
N PHE A 520 -14.14 -17.86 -12.35
CA PHE A 520 -13.94 -17.14 -13.61
C PHE A 520 -13.42 -15.71 -13.41
N THR A 521 -13.70 -15.06 -12.28
CA THR A 521 -13.18 -13.73 -11.95
C THR A 521 -11.77 -13.76 -11.35
N GLY A 522 -11.14 -14.94 -11.23
CA GLY A 522 -9.81 -15.09 -10.66
C GLY A 522 -9.78 -15.09 -9.12
N ALA A 523 -10.93 -15.14 -8.44
CA ALA A 523 -10.97 -15.24 -6.98
C ALA A 523 -10.67 -16.70 -6.54
N PRO A 524 -9.80 -16.95 -5.54
CA PRO A 524 -9.48 -18.30 -5.09
C PRO A 524 -10.70 -19.04 -4.49
N THR A 525 -11.18 -20.10 -5.11
CA THR A 525 -12.33 -20.90 -4.64
C THR A 525 -11.93 -22.01 -3.68
N THR A 526 -10.72 -22.56 -3.81
CA THR A 526 -10.14 -23.54 -2.88
C THR A 526 -8.63 -23.35 -2.81
N VAL A 527 -8.08 -23.36 -1.60
CA VAL A 527 -6.63 -23.38 -1.34
C VAL A 527 -6.35 -24.62 -0.49
N ARG A 528 -5.61 -25.58 -1.08
CA ARG A 528 -5.28 -26.86 -0.44
C ARG A 528 -3.78 -26.94 -0.21
N ARG A 529 -3.38 -26.91 1.05
CA ARG A 529 -1.99 -27.13 1.51
C ARG A 529 -1.83 -28.57 1.97
N GLN A 530 -0.79 -29.24 1.49
CA GLN A 530 -0.39 -30.58 1.91
C GLN A 530 1.04 -30.52 2.43
N HIS A 531 1.21 -30.76 3.72
CA HIS A 531 2.48 -30.63 4.43
C HIS A 531 3.16 -32.00 4.54
N PHE A 532 4.33 -32.12 3.93
CA PHE A 532 5.17 -33.32 3.92
C PHE A 532 6.40 -33.11 4.80
N THR A 533 6.88 -34.19 5.39
CA THR A 533 8.10 -34.22 6.19
C THR A 533 8.93 -35.45 5.84
N SER A 534 10.23 -35.43 6.14
CA SER A 534 11.14 -36.56 5.89
C SER A 534 10.77 -37.84 6.66
N ALA A 535 9.82 -37.80 7.60
CA ALA A 535 9.29 -38.98 8.28
C ALA A 535 8.26 -39.76 7.44
N ASN A 536 7.61 -39.12 6.44
CA ASN A 536 6.73 -39.79 5.48
C ASN A 536 6.69 -39.03 4.15
N THR A 537 7.31 -39.63 3.13
CA THR A 537 7.45 -39.04 1.79
C THR A 537 6.31 -39.38 0.84
N ALA A 538 5.45 -40.35 1.19
CA ALA A 538 4.38 -40.87 0.33
C ALA A 538 3.03 -40.21 0.59
N THR A 539 2.74 -39.82 1.84
CA THR A 539 1.51 -39.14 2.24
C THR A 539 1.80 -37.94 3.14
N PRO A 540 1.11 -36.80 2.98
CA PRO A 540 1.34 -35.64 3.82
C PRO A 540 0.97 -35.94 5.28
N LEU A 541 1.77 -35.45 6.22
CA LEU A 541 1.53 -35.54 7.65
C LEU A 541 0.25 -34.80 8.07
N ILE A 542 -0.07 -33.72 7.34
CA ILE A 542 -1.30 -32.95 7.53
C ILE A 542 -1.71 -32.29 6.20
N THR A 543 -3.01 -32.28 5.91
CA THR A 543 -3.63 -31.52 4.82
C THR A 543 -4.57 -30.49 5.42
N VAL A 544 -4.46 -29.25 4.96
CA VAL A 544 -5.35 -28.13 5.27
C VAL A 544 -6.06 -27.75 3.98
N ASN A 545 -7.38 -27.83 3.95
CA ASN A 545 -8.21 -27.55 2.78
C ASN A 545 -9.17 -26.42 3.09
N ASN A 546 -8.86 -25.22 2.59
CA ASN A 546 -9.72 -24.04 2.70
C ASN A 546 -10.60 -23.91 1.46
N GLN A 547 -11.86 -23.52 1.64
CA GLN A 547 -12.75 -23.18 0.52
C GLN A 547 -13.44 -21.84 0.79
N TYR A 548 -13.54 -21.02 -0.24
CA TYR A 548 -14.05 -19.66 -0.14
C TYR A 548 -15.29 -19.50 -1.03
N ILE A 549 -16.28 -18.76 -0.53
CA ILE A 549 -17.48 -18.38 -1.27
C ILE A 549 -17.56 -16.86 -1.24
N TYR A 550 -17.80 -16.25 -2.39
CA TYR A 550 -17.92 -14.81 -2.59
C TYR A 550 -19.35 -14.44 -3.01
N ASP A 551 -19.72 -13.17 -2.87
CA ASP A 551 -20.94 -12.62 -3.44
C ASP A 551 -20.78 -12.16 -4.89
N HIS A 552 -21.85 -11.64 -5.48
CA HIS A 552 -21.90 -11.15 -6.86
C HIS A 552 -21.06 -9.90 -7.13
N THR A 553 -20.51 -9.25 -6.09
CA THR A 553 -19.53 -8.15 -6.23
C THR A 553 -18.10 -8.61 -5.96
N GLY A 554 -17.90 -9.78 -5.34
CA GLY A 554 -16.58 -10.33 -4.98
C GLY A 554 -16.21 -10.20 -3.50
N ARG A 555 -17.13 -9.79 -2.62
CA ARG A 555 -16.91 -9.79 -1.17
C ARG A 555 -16.96 -11.23 -0.64
N LYS A 556 -16.03 -11.61 0.25
CA LYS A 556 -15.96 -12.98 0.78
C LYS A 556 -17.05 -13.24 1.82
N LEU A 557 -17.98 -14.15 1.50
CA LEU A 557 -19.11 -14.51 2.35
C LEU A 557 -18.81 -15.64 3.34
N LYS A 558 -17.98 -16.63 2.97
CA LYS A 558 -17.67 -17.79 3.82
C LYS A 558 -16.24 -18.27 3.63
N THR A 559 -15.56 -18.61 4.73
CA THR A 559 -14.34 -19.45 4.75
C THR A 559 -14.66 -20.79 5.42
N TRP A 560 -14.67 -21.86 4.64
CA TRP A 560 -14.70 -23.24 5.13
C TRP A 560 -13.28 -23.79 5.28
N GLN A 561 -13.06 -24.67 6.25
CA GLN A 561 -11.79 -25.35 6.47
C GLN A 561 -12.00 -26.84 6.82
N GLN A 562 -11.03 -27.66 6.42
CA GLN A 562 -10.84 -29.02 6.92
C GLN A 562 -9.36 -29.24 7.21
N ILE A 563 -9.03 -29.87 8.34
CA ILE A 563 -7.67 -30.21 8.75
C ILE A 563 -7.63 -31.70 9.09
N PHE A 564 -6.73 -32.46 8.47
CA PHE A 564 -6.68 -33.92 8.62
C PHE A 564 -5.34 -34.55 8.24
N ASN A 565 -5.11 -35.78 8.73
CA ASN A 565 -4.03 -36.66 8.30
C ASN A 565 -4.65 -37.88 7.61
N GLY A 566 -4.18 -38.21 6.40
CA GLY A 566 -4.73 -39.30 5.58
C GLY A 566 -6.16 -39.03 5.09
N THR A 567 -7.17 -39.49 5.84
CA THR A 567 -8.58 -39.48 5.44
C THR A 567 -9.22 -38.09 5.57
N THR A 568 -9.82 -37.59 4.49
CA THR A 568 -10.59 -36.35 4.51
C THR A 568 -11.85 -36.50 5.39
N PRO A 569 -12.14 -35.58 6.32
CA PRO A 569 -13.37 -35.61 7.11
C PRO A 569 -14.61 -35.46 6.24
N THR A 570 -15.73 -36.06 6.67
CA THR A 570 -17.04 -35.89 6.04
C THR A 570 -17.59 -34.48 6.25
N THR A 571 -17.44 -33.95 7.47
CA THR A 571 -17.85 -32.60 7.87
C THR A 571 -16.78 -31.55 7.52
N ARG A 572 -17.20 -30.31 7.26
CA ARG A 572 -16.32 -29.13 7.14
C ARG A 572 -16.65 -28.15 8.25
N THR A 573 -15.66 -27.39 8.71
CA THR A 573 -15.88 -26.32 9.69
C THR A 573 -15.96 -24.98 8.96
N LEU A 574 -17.08 -24.27 9.10
CA LEU A 574 -17.22 -22.90 8.67
C LEU A 574 -16.50 -22.02 9.70
N ILE A 575 -15.30 -21.56 9.37
CA ILE A 575 -14.45 -20.74 10.26
C ILE A 575 -15.11 -19.38 10.47
N THR A 576 -15.48 -18.73 9.38
CA THR A 576 -16.12 -17.41 9.37
C THR A 576 -17.16 -17.31 8.25
N LYS A 577 -18.28 -16.64 8.55
CA LYS A 577 -19.28 -16.15 7.60
C LYS A 577 -19.44 -14.64 7.80
N ALA A 578 -19.47 -13.87 6.72
CA ALA A 578 -19.71 -12.44 6.75
C ALA A 578 -21.06 -12.10 6.09
N ASP A 579 -21.84 -11.25 6.76
CA ASP A 579 -22.97 -10.54 6.15
C ASP A 579 -22.65 -9.06 6.05
N TYR A 580 -23.05 -8.45 4.93
CA TYR A 580 -22.79 -7.05 4.62
C TYR A 580 -24.10 -6.26 4.55
N ASN A 581 -24.09 -5.00 4.98
CA ASN A 581 -25.22 -4.10 4.84
C ASN A 581 -25.41 -3.67 3.36
N GLU A 582 -26.43 -2.87 3.08
CA GLU A 582 -26.75 -2.46 1.70
C GLU A 582 -25.68 -1.58 1.02
N LEU A 583 -24.84 -0.90 1.78
CA LEU A 583 -23.64 -0.17 1.30
C LEU A 583 -22.39 -1.06 1.28
N GLY A 584 -22.54 -2.36 1.57
CA GLY A 584 -21.47 -3.35 1.64
C GLY A 584 -20.71 -3.40 2.97
N GLN A 585 -21.08 -2.62 3.99
CA GLN A 585 -20.34 -2.60 5.27
C GLN A 585 -20.50 -3.91 6.06
N LEU A 586 -19.45 -4.41 6.70
CA LEU A 586 -19.55 -5.62 7.52
C LEU A 586 -20.58 -5.37 8.63
N GLN A 587 -21.65 -6.16 8.63
CA GLN A 587 -22.74 -6.00 9.60
C GLN A 587 -22.66 -7.10 10.66
N ASN A 588 -22.39 -8.34 10.23
CA ASN A 588 -22.25 -9.49 11.11
C ASN A 588 -21.09 -10.38 10.65
N LYS A 589 -20.20 -10.75 11.57
CA LYS A 589 -19.28 -11.89 11.40
C LYS A 589 -19.73 -13.04 12.29
N TRP A 590 -19.89 -14.23 11.72
CA TRP A 590 -20.33 -15.43 12.44
C TRP A 590 -19.18 -16.44 12.51
N LEU A 591 -18.84 -16.90 13.72
CA LEU A 591 -17.72 -17.79 13.98
C LEU A 591 -18.18 -19.19 14.37
N HIS A 592 -17.49 -20.18 13.79
CA HIS A 592 -17.69 -21.63 13.94
C HIS A 592 -19.11 -22.14 13.67
N SER A 593 -19.26 -22.94 12.62
CA SER A 593 -20.43 -23.76 12.37
C SER A 593 -20.06 -25.05 11.60
N THR A 594 -20.85 -26.10 11.78
CA THR A 594 -20.73 -27.37 11.00
C THR A 594 -21.92 -27.62 10.08
N ASP A 595 -22.99 -26.82 10.20
CA ASP A 595 -24.27 -26.95 9.47
C ASP A 595 -24.69 -25.68 8.70
N SER A 596 -23.96 -24.56 8.85
CA SER A 596 -24.33 -23.20 8.38
C SER A 596 -25.57 -22.58 9.03
N LEU A 597 -26.12 -23.16 10.10
CA LEU A 597 -27.32 -22.70 10.79
C LEU A 597 -27.01 -22.29 12.23
N ASN A 598 -26.30 -23.14 12.98
CA ASN A 598 -25.89 -22.90 14.35
C ASN A 598 -24.47 -22.33 14.37
N PHE A 599 -24.28 -21.21 15.07
CA PHE A 599 -23.00 -20.52 15.20
C PHE A 599 -22.64 -20.32 16.67
N TYR A 600 -21.34 -20.40 16.99
CA TYR A 600 -20.88 -20.28 18.38
C TYR A 600 -20.63 -18.85 18.83
N GLN A 601 -20.30 -17.93 17.92
CA GLN A 601 -20.38 -16.48 18.17
C GLN A 601 -20.95 -15.78 16.94
N GLN A 602 -21.73 -14.72 17.18
CA GLN A 602 -22.08 -13.69 16.20
C GLN A 602 -21.47 -12.39 16.71
N LEU A 603 -20.61 -11.75 15.92
CA LEU A 603 -20.06 -10.42 16.14
C LEU A 603 -20.89 -9.45 15.29
N ALA A 604 -21.75 -8.65 15.93
CA ALA A 604 -22.48 -7.58 15.27
C ALA A 604 -21.68 -6.26 15.32
N TYR A 605 -21.59 -5.57 14.18
CA TYR A 605 -20.78 -4.35 14.00
C TYR A 605 -21.68 -3.12 13.79
N THR A 606 -21.29 -1.97 14.33
CA THR A 606 -21.96 -0.68 14.05
C THR A 606 -20.94 0.45 13.92
N TYR A 607 -21.25 1.44 13.09
CA TYR A 607 -20.35 2.53 12.72
C TYR A 607 -20.94 3.90 13.12
N ASN A 608 -20.09 4.92 13.23
CA ASN A 608 -20.54 6.31 13.27
C ASN A 608 -20.73 6.88 11.84
N GLU A 609 -21.21 8.11 11.80
CA GLU A 609 -21.43 8.94 10.61
C GLU A 609 -20.16 9.23 9.77
N ARG A 610 -18.95 9.02 10.31
CA ARG A 610 -17.66 9.06 9.59
C ARG A 610 -17.23 7.67 9.06
N GLY A 611 -18.00 6.62 9.31
CA GLY A 611 -17.64 5.25 8.95
C GLY A 611 -16.59 4.61 9.86
N TRP A 612 -16.39 5.12 11.08
CA TRP A 612 -15.53 4.49 12.10
C TRP A 612 -16.35 3.53 12.95
N LEU A 613 -15.77 2.39 13.33
CA LEU A 613 -16.37 1.44 14.25
C LEU A 613 -16.74 2.13 15.57
N LYS A 614 -18.02 2.02 15.93
CA LYS A 614 -18.57 2.46 17.21
C LYS A 614 -18.72 1.30 18.18
N LYS A 615 -19.15 0.12 17.73
CA LYS A 615 -19.43 -1.03 18.61
C LYS A 615 -19.22 -2.36 17.92
N MET A 616 -18.63 -3.33 18.63
CA MET A 616 -18.67 -4.76 18.31
C MET A 616 -19.39 -5.50 19.44
N ASN A 617 -20.31 -6.41 19.11
CA ASN A 617 -21.06 -7.17 20.11
C ASN A 617 -21.06 -8.66 19.79
N ALA A 618 -20.50 -9.49 20.67
CA ALA A 618 -20.62 -10.94 20.66
C ALA A 618 -20.82 -11.51 22.09
N PRO A 619 -21.46 -12.68 22.25
CA PRO A 619 -21.83 -13.22 23.57
C PRO A 619 -20.69 -13.31 24.59
N LEU A 620 -19.45 -13.59 24.15
CA LEU A 620 -18.27 -13.68 25.01
C LEU A 620 -17.39 -12.41 25.04
N PHE A 621 -17.62 -11.45 24.13
CA PHE A 621 -16.87 -10.19 24.10
C PHE A 621 -17.66 -9.07 23.40
N GLU A 622 -17.80 -7.95 24.09
CA GLU A 622 -18.43 -6.72 23.57
C GLU A 622 -17.50 -5.53 23.79
N GLU A 623 -17.38 -4.63 22.80
CA GLU A 623 -16.59 -3.40 22.83
C GLU A 623 -17.42 -2.21 22.31
N GLU A 624 -17.30 -1.03 22.94
CA GLU A 624 -17.85 0.24 22.45
C GLU A 624 -16.81 1.38 22.51
N LEU A 625 -16.74 2.19 21.46
CA LEU A 625 -15.73 3.22 21.21
C LEU A 625 -16.37 4.61 21.09
N TYR A 626 -15.77 5.59 21.78
CA TYR A 626 -16.27 6.96 21.84
C TYR A 626 -15.22 7.95 21.32
N TYR A 627 -15.63 8.77 20.34
CA TYR A 627 -14.79 9.78 19.68
C TYR A 627 -15.32 11.19 20.00
N ASN A 628 -16.23 11.71 19.19
CA ASN A 628 -16.97 12.98 19.34
C ASN A 628 -18.13 12.88 20.35
N THR A 629 -18.55 11.66 20.68
CA THR A 629 -19.70 11.32 21.53
C THR A 629 -19.35 11.17 23.02
N GLY A 630 -18.08 11.32 23.40
CA GLY A 630 -17.62 11.16 24.78
C GLY A 630 -18.25 12.16 25.77
N ALA A 631 -18.39 11.74 27.03
CA ALA A 631 -19.11 12.51 28.05
C ALA A 631 -18.36 13.77 28.53
N THR A 632 -17.03 13.71 28.65
CA THR A 632 -16.18 14.84 29.09
C THR A 632 -15.19 15.22 27.99
N ASN A 633 -14.42 14.24 27.52
CA ASN A 633 -13.40 14.42 26.49
C ASN A 633 -13.96 14.02 25.13
N LYS A 634 -13.60 14.77 24.08
CA LYS A 634 -14.09 14.55 22.71
C LYS A 634 -12.97 14.74 21.70
N ALA A 635 -12.95 13.92 20.66
CA ALA A 635 -12.08 14.08 19.49
C ALA A 635 -12.85 13.83 18.19
N TYR A 636 -12.45 14.58 17.17
CA TYR A 636 -13.14 14.70 15.89
C TYR A 636 -12.24 14.29 14.72
N ASN A 637 -10.96 14.03 14.98
CA ASN A 637 -9.98 13.53 14.00
C ASN A 637 -9.78 12.00 14.03
N GLY A 638 -10.67 11.27 14.72
CA GLY A 638 -10.62 9.81 14.84
C GLY A 638 -9.76 9.26 15.99
N ASN A 639 -9.29 10.09 16.94
CA ASN A 639 -8.76 9.56 18.20
C ASN A 639 -9.90 9.01 19.07
N ILE A 640 -9.68 7.85 19.70
CA ILE A 640 -10.63 7.25 20.64
C ILE A 640 -10.40 7.88 22.03
N MET A 641 -11.46 8.44 22.62
CA MET A 641 -11.42 9.08 23.93
C MET A 641 -11.84 8.15 25.07
N TYR A 642 -12.66 7.13 24.77
CA TYR A 642 -13.03 6.05 25.69
C TYR A 642 -13.17 4.72 24.95
N GLN A 643 -12.66 3.65 25.55
CA GLN A 643 -12.86 2.26 25.14
C GLN A 643 -13.60 1.55 26.27
N GLN A 644 -14.82 1.08 26.03
CA GLN A 644 -15.60 0.27 26.98
C GLN A 644 -15.65 -1.17 26.50
N TRP A 645 -15.60 -2.14 27.41
CA TRP A 645 -15.79 -3.55 27.05
C TRP A 645 -16.41 -4.39 28.16
N GLY A 646 -16.89 -5.58 27.78
CA GLY A 646 -17.54 -6.54 28.67
C GLY A 646 -18.00 -7.78 27.89
N THR A 647 -19.17 -8.30 28.23
CA THR A 647 -19.88 -9.33 27.46
C THR A 647 -21.32 -8.88 27.22
N SER A 648 -22.06 -9.49 26.28
CA SER A 648 -23.46 -9.11 26.02
C SER A 648 -24.38 -9.23 27.24
N ALA A 649 -24.02 -10.05 28.23
CA ALA A 649 -24.74 -10.22 29.49
C ALA A 649 -24.24 -9.29 30.62
N ALA A 650 -23.05 -8.70 30.48
CA ALA A 650 -22.40 -7.83 31.46
C ALA A 650 -21.61 -6.72 30.74
N GLN A 651 -22.35 -5.85 30.07
CA GLN A 651 -21.83 -4.78 29.20
C GLN A 651 -21.04 -3.74 29.98
N ASN A 652 -20.03 -3.14 29.33
CA ASN A 652 -19.24 -2.00 29.83
C ASN A 652 -18.62 -2.21 31.23
N THR A 653 -18.36 -3.46 31.62
CA THR A 653 -17.74 -3.87 32.90
C THR A 653 -16.25 -3.52 33.01
N SER A 654 -15.64 -3.01 31.94
CA SER A 654 -14.42 -2.21 32.00
C SER A 654 -14.51 -1.01 31.06
N THR A 655 -13.84 0.07 31.42
CA THR A 655 -13.78 1.32 30.66
C THR A 655 -12.40 1.93 30.84
N PHE A 656 -11.67 2.14 29.74
CA PHE A 656 -10.55 3.08 29.68
C PHE A 656 -11.05 4.46 29.24
N SER A 657 -10.34 5.49 29.71
CA SER A 657 -10.39 6.85 29.18
C SER A 657 -9.00 7.28 28.74
N TYR A 658 -8.92 8.06 27.66
CA TYR A 658 -7.66 8.47 27.04
C TYR A 658 -7.54 10.00 26.95
N LEU A 659 -6.31 10.49 27.06
CA LEU A 659 -5.93 11.88 26.81
C LEU A 659 -4.73 11.92 25.88
N TYR A 660 -4.69 12.93 25.00
CA TYR A 660 -3.65 13.13 24.00
C TYR A 660 -3.13 14.57 24.04
N ASP A 661 -1.90 14.79 23.58
CA ASP A 661 -1.36 16.13 23.34
C ASP A 661 -1.84 16.70 21.99
N ARG A 662 -1.40 17.91 21.63
CA ARG A 662 -1.83 18.58 20.39
C ARG A 662 -1.15 18.04 19.13
N LEU A 663 -0.28 17.04 19.27
CA LEU A 663 0.29 16.24 18.17
C LEU A 663 -0.33 14.83 18.11
N ASN A 664 -1.42 14.61 18.85
CA ASN A 664 -2.12 13.33 18.97
C ASN A 664 -1.30 12.19 19.64
N ARG A 665 -0.26 12.52 20.42
CA ARG A 665 0.52 11.55 21.23
C ARG A 665 -0.18 11.28 22.56
N LEU A 666 -0.17 10.04 23.05
CA LEU A 666 -0.88 9.63 24.27
C LEU A 666 -0.25 10.24 25.55
N LEU A 667 -1.06 10.86 26.40
CA LEU A 667 -0.63 11.42 27.70
C LEU A 667 -1.10 10.58 28.89
N VAL A 668 -2.30 10.00 28.79
CA VAL A 668 -2.92 9.16 29.82
C VAL A 668 -3.78 8.10 29.14
N GLY A 669 -3.72 6.86 29.63
CA GLY A 669 -4.77 5.86 29.48
C GLY A 669 -5.11 5.27 30.84
N ALA A 670 -6.31 5.53 31.36
CA ALA A 670 -6.72 5.15 32.71
C ALA A 670 -8.03 4.36 32.72
N LYS A 671 -8.06 3.22 33.43
CA LYS A 671 -9.32 2.54 33.75
C LYS A 671 -10.14 3.34 34.77
N ALA A 672 -11.45 3.39 34.58
CA ALA A 672 -12.39 4.07 35.48
C ALA A 672 -12.44 3.49 36.91
N ASP A 673 -11.94 2.25 37.11
CA ASP A 673 -11.81 1.59 38.41
C ASP A 673 -10.42 1.79 39.08
N ASN A 674 -9.51 2.53 38.43
CA ASN A 674 -8.10 2.71 38.81
C ASN A 674 -7.29 1.40 38.96
N SER A 675 -7.79 0.26 38.45
CA SER A 675 -7.10 -1.03 38.50
C SER A 675 -5.96 -1.17 37.48
N ALA A 676 -5.95 -0.33 36.44
CA ALA A 676 -4.84 -0.19 35.51
C ALA A 676 -4.79 1.25 34.96
N ILE A 677 -3.62 1.90 35.04
CA ILE A 677 -3.39 3.26 34.54
C ILE A 677 -1.98 3.35 33.95
N GLU A 678 -1.84 3.95 32.76
CA GLU A 678 -0.62 4.59 32.29
C GLU A 678 -0.84 6.12 32.29
N GLN A 679 0.03 6.87 32.95
CA GLN A 679 -0.10 8.32 33.09
C GLN A 679 1.27 9.02 33.22
N GLY A 680 1.26 10.36 33.29
CA GLY A 680 2.50 11.14 33.38
C GLY A 680 3.40 11.00 32.15
N ILE A 681 2.82 10.52 31.03
CA ILE A 681 3.55 10.23 29.80
C ILE A 681 4.00 11.56 29.20
N THR A 682 5.31 11.71 29.03
CA THR A 682 5.93 12.94 28.51
C THR A 682 6.91 12.61 27.40
N TYR A 683 7.15 13.60 26.55
CA TYR A 683 7.94 13.44 25.33
C TYR A 683 8.97 14.56 25.16
N ASP A 684 10.08 14.25 24.48
CA ASP A 684 10.94 15.26 23.87
C ASP A 684 10.35 15.79 22.54
N ARG A 685 11.11 16.60 21.79
CA ARG A 685 10.67 17.17 20.51
C ARG A 685 10.63 16.12 19.40
N GLN A 686 11.46 15.07 19.46
CA GLN A 686 11.45 13.97 18.51
C GLN A 686 10.36 12.92 18.83
N GLY A 687 9.66 13.07 19.96
CA GLY A 687 8.68 12.09 20.42
C GLY A 687 9.29 10.85 21.09
N ASN A 688 10.51 10.95 21.62
CA ASN A 688 11.02 9.97 22.57
C ASN A 688 10.24 10.10 23.89
N ILE A 689 9.73 8.99 24.44
CA ILE A 689 9.12 8.98 25.79
C ILE A 689 10.21 9.34 26.82
N THR A 690 9.99 10.38 27.63
CA THR A 690 10.96 10.87 28.64
C THR A 690 10.58 10.49 30.07
N ALA A 691 9.28 10.37 30.38
CA ALA A 691 8.80 9.74 31.60
C ALA A 691 7.47 8.99 31.37
N LEU A 692 7.18 7.99 32.20
CA LEU A 692 5.95 7.21 32.18
C LEU A 692 5.69 6.59 33.57
N GLN A 693 4.47 6.70 34.09
CA GLN A 693 4.03 6.05 35.34
C GLN A 693 3.00 4.97 35.06
N ARG A 694 3.07 3.85 35.78
CA ARG A 694 2.04 2.80 35.74
C ARG A 694 1.51 2.44 37.12
N THR A 695 0.19 2.29 37.20
CA THR A 695 -0.53 1.81 38.39
C THR A 695 -1.25 0.52 38.03
N ILE A 696 -1.09 -0.53 38.84
CA ILE A 696 -1.81 -1.81 38.72
C ILE A 696 -2.43 -2.14 40.08
N ALA A 697 -3.72 -2.52 40.08
CA ALA A 697 -4.51 -2.81 41.28
C ALA A 697 -4.40 -1.72 42.37
N GLY A 698 -4.38 -0.44 41.96
CA GLY A 698 -4.22 0.71 42.87
C GLY A 698 -2.80 0.95 43.39
N THR A 699 -1.83 0.08 43.08
CA THR A 699 -0.41 0.23 43.46
C THR A 699 0.38 0.86 42.31
N LEU A 700 1.18 1.89 42.60
CA LEU A 700 2.16 2.42 41.64
C LEU A 700 3.27 1.38 41.45
N VAL A 701 3.34 0.80 40.25
CA VAL A 701 4.26 -0.29 39.89
C VAL A 701 5.42 0.15 39.00
N ASP A 702 5.34 1.34 38.41
CA ASP A 702 6.42 1.99 37.68
C ASP A 702 6.33 3.52 37.81
N ASN A 703 7.48 4.18 37.92
CA ASN A 703 7.68 5.61 37.88
C ASN A 703 8.97 5.89 37.08
N LEU A 704 8.89 5.67 35.77
CA LEU A 704 10.03 5.58 34.86
C LEU A 704 10.52 6.95 34.41
N THR A 705 11.83 7.16 34.44
CA THR A 705 12.53 8.27 33.79
C THR A 705 13.53 7.73 32.77
N TYR A 706 13.41 8.18 31.51
CA TYR A 706 14.21 7.71 30.37
C TYR A 706 15.31 8.73 30.04
N SER A 707 16.52 8.28 29.70
CA SER A 707 17.56 9.16 29.13
C SER A 707 18.10 8.65 27.81
N TYR A 708 18.33 9.59 26.89
CA TYR A 708 18.86 9.37 25.54
C TYR A 708 20.19 10.09 25.28
N ASN A 709 20.67 10.87 26.26
CA ASN A 709 21.94 11.63 26.23
C ASN A 709 22.20 12.44 24.94
N GLY A 710 21.15 12.99 24.32
CA GLY A 710 21.26 13.79 23.08
C GLY A 710 21.11 13.02 21.77
N THR A 711 20.75 11.74 21.82
CA THR A 711 20.53 10.86 20.66
C THR A 711 19.06 10.42 20.57
N ASN A 712 18.71 9.59 19.59
CA ASN A 712 17.44 8.82 19.59
C ASN A 712 17.55 7.43 20.26
N GLN A 713 18.73 7.05 20.75
CA GLN A 713 19.02 5.75 21.34
C GLN A 713 18.88 5.82 22.86
N LEU A 714 18.03 4.95 23.43
CA LEU A 714 17.80 4.87 24.86
C LEU A 714 19.10 4.43 25.56
N GLN A 715 19.57 5.16 26.57
CA GLN A 715 20.82 4.83 27.29
C GLN A 715 20.54 4.19 28.66
N SER A 716 19.46 4.62 29.30
CA SER A 716 19.04 4.17 30.64
C SER A 716 17.56 4.46 30.88
N ILE A 717 16.91 3.61 31.66
CA ILE A 717 15.66 3.95 32.36
C ILE A 717 15.91 3.74 33.85
N THR A 718 15.58 4.73 34.66
CA THR A 718 15.48 4.56 36.12
C THR A 718 14.01 4.38 36.48
N ASP A 719 13.67 3.30 37.17
CA ASP A 719 12.43 3.23 37.92
C ASP A 719 12.64 3.74 39.36
N ALA A 720 11.68 4.52 39.86
CA ALA A 720 11.68 5.03 41.22
C ALA A 720 10.70 4.28 42.16
N THR A 721 10.21 3.10 41.76
CA THR A 721 9.47 2.19 42.65
C THR A 721 10.36 1.02 43.13
N THR A 722 9.75 0.04 43.81
CA THR A 722 10.38 -1.22 44.23
C THR A 722 9.60 -2.43 43.68
N SER A 723 8.96 -2.28 42.53
CA SER A 723 8.10 -3.28 41.90
C SER A 723 8.80 -3.97 40.73
N ASP A 724 8.55 -5.27 40.57
CA ASP A 724 8.97 -6.06 39.39
C ASP A 724 7.76 -6.49 38.53
N LEU A 725 6.57 -5.89 38.75
CA LEU A 725 5.36 -6.14 37.95
C LEU A 725 5.35 -5.39 36.61
N GLY A 726 6.35 -4.54 36.37
CA GLY A 726 6.49 -3.68 35.21
C GLY A 726 7.88 -3.77 34.59
N LEU A 727 8.59 -2.64 34.52
CA LEU A 727 10.04 -2.68 34.38
C LEU A 727 10.63 -3.24 35.69
N LYS A 728 11.68 -4.05 35.58
CA LYS A 728 12.38 -4.56 36.77
C LYS A 728 13.04 -3.40 37.52
N HIS A 729 12.79 -3.27 38.83
CA HIS A 729 13.35 -2.16 39.61
C HIS A 729 14.89 -2.20 39.67
N GLY A 730 15.53 -1.03 39.60
CA GLY A 730 16.99 -0.92 39.67
C GLY A 730 17.56 0.39 39.13
N ALA A 731 18.77 0.73 39.58
CA ALA A 731 19.51 1.90 39.11
C ALA A 731 20.31 1.55 37.84
N TRP A 732 19.64 1.57 36.69
CA TRP A 732 20.14 1.02 35.44
C TRP A 732 20.92 2.03 34.57
N THR A 733 22.11 2.46 35.00
CA THR A 733 22.96 3.43 34.27
C THR A 733 23.71 2.81 33.09
N ASN A 734 23.69 3.48 31.93
CA ASN A 734 24.35 3.06 30.66
C ASN A 734 24.10 1.57 30.31
N ASN A 735 22.84 1.17 30.42
CA ASN A 735 22.44 -0.24 30.44
C ASN A 735 21.85 -0.76 29.14
N TYR A 736 21.52 0.14 28.22
CA TYR A 736 21.17 -0.12 26.84
C TYR A 736 22.36 0.28 25.95
N VAL A 737 22.71 -0.57 24.99
CA VAL A 737 23.87 -0.38 24.09
C VAL A 737 23.44 -0.74 22.68
N TYR A 738 24.02 -0.09 21.67
CA TYR A 738 23.68 -0.30 20.26
C TYR A 738 24.92 -0.64 19.42
N ASP A 739 24.71 -1.33 18.30
CA ASP A 739 25.72 -1.50 17.25
C ASP A 739 25.70 -0.33 16.25
N LYS A 740 26.57 -0.40 15.24
CA LYS A 740 26.73 0.68 14.24
C LYS A 740 25.54 0.83 13.29
N ASN A 741 24.64 -0.15 13.27
CA ASN A 741 23.40 -0.11 12.50
C ASN A 741 22.21 0.36 13.35
N GLY A 742 22.46 0.77 14.61
CA GLY A 742 21.42 1.23 15.53
C GLY A 742 20.55 0.10 16.07
N ASN A 743 21.03 -1.15 16.10
CA ASN A 743 20.35 -2.27 16.73
C ASN A 743 20.79 -2.40 18.20
N MET A 744 19.84 -2.58 19.13
CA MET A 744 20.11 -2.69 20.56
C MET A 744 20.81 -4.02 20.90
N THR A 745 22.10 -3.98 21.22
CA THR A 745 22.91 -5.15 21.56
C THR A 745 22.82 -5.56 23.02
N LYS A 746 22.13 -4.81 23.89
CA LYS A 746 22.07 -5.08 25.33
C LYS A 746 20.83 -4.47 25.99
N ASP A 747 20.25 -5.19 26.96
CA ASP A 747 19.28 -4.66 27.92
C ASP A 747 19.49 -5.32 29.29
N ASN A 748 20.19 -4.60 30.17
CA ASN A 748 20.46 -5.08 31.53
C ASN A 748 19.21 -5.14 32.43
N SER A 749 18.11 -4.42 32.12
CA SER A 749 16.89 -4.45 32.95
C SER A 749 16.20 -5.82 32.91
N LYS A 750 16.24 -6.47 31.74
CA LYS A 750 15.80 -7.85 31.50
C LYS A 750 16.93 -8.88 31.67
N GLY A 751 18.13 -8.45 32.08
CA GLY A 751 19.30 -9.32 32.26
C GLY A 751 19.92 -9.84 30.95
N ILE A 752 19.60 -9.21 29.82
CA ILE A 752 20.14 -9.54 28.49
C ILE A 752 21.54 -8.95 28.38
N THR A 753 22.54 -9.83 28.36
CA THR A 753 23.96 -9.46 28.35
C THR A 753 24.48 -9.13 26.95
N ASN A 754 23.91 -9.77 25.93
CA ASN A 754 24.25 -9.55 24.51
C ASN A 754 23.10 -9.94 23.57
N ILE A 755 22.86 -9.15 22.52
CA ILE A 755 22.05 -9.50 21.35
C ILE A 755 22.95 -9.42 20.11
N ALA A 756 23.19 -10.55 19.46
CA ALA A 756 23.89 -10.63 18.18
C ALA A 756 22.88 -10.68 17.03
N TYR A 757 23.09 -9.83 16.02
CA TYR A 757 22.20 -9.66 14.87
C TYR A 757 22.75 -10.34 13.60
N ASN A 758 21.85 -10.80 12.72
CA ASN A 758 22.20 -11.29 11.38
C ASN A 758 22.32 -10.15 10.35
N LEU A 759 22.62 -10.46 9.08
CA LEU A 759 22.78 -9.47 8.01
C LEU A 759 21.50 -8.66 7.70
N LEU A 760 20.32 -9.24 7.96
CA LEU A 760 19.03 -8.53 7.84
C LEU A 760 18.75 -7.64 9.07
N ASN A 761 19.69 -7.60 10.02
CA ASN A 761 19.58 -6.93 11.31
C ASN A 761 18.40 -7.46 12.16
N LEU A 762 18.13 -8.77 12.07
CA LEU A 762 17.19 -9.49 12.96
C LEU A 762 17.97 -10.19 14.09
N PRO A 763 17.43 -10.29 15.33
CA PRO A 763 18.12 -10.92 16.47
C PRO A 763 18.42 -12.40 16.20
N GLN A 764 19.68 -12.80 16.11
CA GLN A 764 20.07 -14.19 15.84
C GLN A 764 20.41 -14.96 17.12
N ASN A 765 21.08 -14.33 18.08
CA ASN A 765 21.33 -14.90 19.40
C ASN A 765 21.09 -13.85 20.49
N VAL A 766 20.31 -14.20 21.50
CA VAL A 766 20.08 -13.38 22.70
C VAL A 766 20.59 -14.14 23.91
N SER A 767 21.59 -13.57 24.59
CA SER A 767 22.30 -14.20 25.70
C SER A 767 21.96 -13.51 27.03
N PHE A 768 21.82 -14.32 28.07
CA PHE A 768 21.69 -13.90 29.46
C PHE A 768 22.91 -14.41 30.26
N ALA A 769 22.87 -14.34 31.60
CA ALA A 769 23.94 -14.87 32.45
C ALA A 769 24.06 -16.41 32.46
N SER A 770 22.98 -17.14 32.18
CA SER A 770 22.93 -18.61 32.26
C SER A 770 22.08 -19.29 31.18
N THR A 771 21.43 -18.51 30.31
CA THR A 771 20.56 -19.01 29.23
C THR A 771 20.87 -18.29 27.91
N ASN A 772 20.54 -18.94 26.79
CA ASN A 772 20.65 -18.35 25.46
C ASN A 772 19.41 -18.69 24.63
N ILE A 773 19.02 -17.79 23.74
CA ILE A 773 17.97 -18.00 22.75
C ILE A 773 18.57 -17.78 21.36
N THR A 774 18.53 -18.81 20.52
CA THR A 774 18.99 -18.76 19.13
C THR A 774 17.78 -18.76 18.19
N TYR A 775 17.76 -17.82 17.25
CA TYR A 775 16.76 -17.71 16.20
C TYR A 775 17.41 -18.02 14.83
N THR A 776 16.69 -18.76 13.99
CA THR A 776 17.11 -19.09 12.61
C THR A 776 16.11 -18.51 11.63
N TYR A 777 16.62 -17.84 10.59
CA TYR A 777 15.82 -17.17 9.56
C TYR A 777 16.26 -17.62 8.17
N ASP A 778 15.36 -17.49 7.18
CA ASP A 778 15.76 -17.46 5.78
C ASP A 778 16.21 -16.05 5.35
N ALA A 779 16.83 -15.94 4.18
CA ALA A 779 17.32 -14.68 3.62
C ALA A 779 16.21 -13.71 3.16
N ALA A 780 14.94 -14.13 3.18
CA ALA A 780 13.80 -13.23 3.04
C ALA A 780 13.32 -12.67 4.40
N GLY A 781 13.94 -13.07 5.51
CA GLY A 781 13.60 -12.66 6.86
C GLY A 781 12.53 -13.53 7.55
N SER A 782 12.10 -14.64 6.93
CA SER A 782 11.14 -15.54 7.56
C SER A 782 11.79 -16.25 8.75
N LYS A 783 11.24 -16.10 9.96
CA LYS A 783 11.67 -16.91 11.13
C LYS A 783 11.30 -18.38 10.87
N LEU A 784 12.30 -19.25 10.87
CA LEU A 784 12.17 -20.70 10.66
C LEU A 784 12.18 -21.47 11.98
N ARG A 785 13.00 -21.04 12.94
CA ARG A 785 13.26 -21.79 14.18
C ARG A 785 13.65 -20.87 15.33
N ARG A 786 13.29 -21.28 16.55
CA ARG A 786 13.70 -20.69 17.84
C ARG A 786 14.17 -21.82 18.75
N VAL A 787 15.30 -21.65 19.42
CA VAL A 787 15.82 -22.57 20.44
C VAL A 787 16.15 -21.77 21.69
N SER A 788 15.45 -22.01 22.78
CA SER A 788 15.75 -21.47 24.11
C SER A 788 16.40 -22.55 24.97
N THR A 789 17.45 -22.19 25.72
CA THR A 789 18.06 -23.07 26.73
C THR A 789 17.51 -22.84 28.14
N ALA A 790 16.42 -22.07 28.29
CA ALA A 790 15.80 -21.83 29.59
C ALA A 790 15.05 -23.08 30.10
N GLY A 791 15.11 -23.33 31.42
CA GLY A 791 14.45 -24.48 32.05
C GLY A 791 14.96 -25.81 31.52
N THR A 792 14.06 -26.63 30.96
CA THR A 792 14.39 -27.90 30.27
C THR A 792 14.91 -27.70 28.84
N GLY A 793 15.01 -26.45 28.38
CA GLY A 793 15.13 -26.10 26.97
C GLY A 793 13.80 -26.19 26.23
N THR A 794 13.68 -25.45 25.12
CA THR A 794 12.53 -25.53 24.20
C THR A 794 12.96 -25.17 22.78
N THR A 795 12.65 -26.05 21.82
CA THR A 795 12.72 -25.79 20.39
C THR A 795 11.32 -25.53 19.84
N THR A 796 11.19 -24.47 19.03
CA THR A 796 9.98 -24.12 18.28
C THR A 796 10.34 -24.04 16.80
N GLU A 797 9.61 -24.78 15.96
CA GLU A 797 9.79 -24.82 14.50
C GLU A 797 8.59 -24.10 13.86
N TYR A 798 8.83 -23.13 12.98
CA TYR A 798 7.82 -22.27 12.39
C TYR A 798 7.73 -22.49 10.88
N ILE A 799 6.58 -22.96 10.41
CA ILE A 799 6.39 -23.31 8.99
C ILE A 799 5.10 -22.67 8.50
N ASN A 800 5.17 -21.36 8.24
CA ASN A 800 4.08 -20.54 7.67
C ASN A 800 2.71 -20.83 8.34
N GLY A 801 2.63 -20.65 9.65
CA GLY A 801 1.41 -20.92 10.44
C GLY A 801 1.19 -22.37 10.90
N ILE A 802 1.97 -23.35 10.46
CA ILE A 802 2.10 -24.64 11.18
C ILE A 802 3.23 -24.48 12.19
N GLN A 803 3.01 -24.87 13.44
CA GLN A 803 4.04 -24.84 14.49
C GLN A 803 4.27 -26.22 15.11
N TYR A 804 5.52 -26.49 15.46
CA TYR A 804 5.92 -27.63 16.30
C TYR A 804 6.64 -27.11 17.54
N THR A 805 6.39 -27.75 18.68
CA THR A 805 7.09 -27.49 19.95
C THR A 805 7.75 -28.79 20.42
N ASN A 806 9.08 -28.80 20.55
CA ASN A 806 9.88 -29.98 20.95
C ASN A 806 9.61 -31.27 20.12
N SER A 807 9.20 -31.14 18.85
CA SER A 807 8.90 -32.27 17.96
C SER A 807 9.15 -31.92 16.50
N THR A 808 9.31 -32.95 15.66
CA THR A 808 9.33 -32.86 14.19
C THR A 808 8.31 -33.78 13.50
N THR A 809 7.50 -34.50 14.30
CA THR A 809 6.49 -35.47 13.84
C THR A 809 5.09 -35.15 14.35
N THR A 810 4.98 -34.34 15.40
CA THR A 810 3.71 -33.92 16.01
C THR A 810 3.56 -32.41 15.89
N VAL A 811 2.67 -31.98 15.00
CA VAL A 811 2.19 -30.59 14.94
C VAL A 811 1.56 -30.20 16.28
N ASP A 812 1.87 -29.02 16.78
CA ASP A 812 1.27 -28.43 17.98
C ASP A 812 -0.13 -27.86 17.62
N PHE A 813 -0.14 -26.89 16.71
CA PHE A 813 -1.34 -26.28 16.14
C PHE A 813 -1.12 -25.80 14.70
N VAL A 814 -2.22 -25.43 14.05
CA VAL A 814 -2.25 -24.75 12.75
C VAL A 814 -2.98 -23.42 12.89
N GLN A 815 -2.38 -22.31 12.45
CA GLN A 815 -3.04 -21.01 12.39
C GLN A 815 -4.24 -21.02 11.42
N THR A 816 -5.30 -20.31 11.80
CA THR A 816 -6.52 -20.13 11.00
C THR A 816 -6.82 -18.65 10.80
N GLU A 817 -7.87 -18.30 10.05
CA GLU A 817 -8.23 -16.90 9.80
C GLU A 817 -8.64 -16.14 11.08
N GLU A 818 -9.24 -16.83 12.05
CA GLU A 818 -9.90 -16.21 13.21
C GLU A 818 -9.35 -16.74 14.56
N GLY A 819 -8.18 -17.40 14.55
CA GLY A 819 -7.62 -18.10 15.71
C GLY A 819 -6.72 -19.26 15.28
N GLN A 820 -6.73 -20.37 16.01
CA GLN A 820 -5.86 -21.53 15.74
C GLN A 820 -6.62 -22.87 15.85
N ALA A 821 -6.11 -23.91 15.21
CA ALA A 821 -6.56 -25.28 15.36
C ALA A 821 -5.51 -26.07 16.14
N GLN A 822 -5.73 -26.26 17.45
CA GLN A 822 -4.86 -27.00 18.36
C GLN A 822 -5.04 -28.51 18.15
N ARG A 823 -3.95 -29.28 18.09
CA ARG A 823 -4.02 -30.74 17.98
C ARG A 823 -4.66 -31.38 19.22
N ASP A 824 -5.63 -32.26 19.01
CA ASP A 824 -6.35 -32.99 20.07
C ASP A 824 -6.39 -34.48 19.74
N GLY A 825 -5.53 -35.27 20.39
CA GLY A 825 -5.37 -36.70 20.07
C GLY A 825 -4.89 -36.92 18.63
N THR A 826 -5.81 -37.32 17.74
CA THR A 826 -5.57 -37.50 16.29
C THR A 826 -6.30 -36.49 15.41
N SER A 827 -7.15 -35.63 15.99
CA SER A 827 -7.90 -34.57 15.32
C SER A 827 -7.35 -33.19 15.72
N TYR A 828 -8.09 -32.13 15.36
CA TYR A 828 -7.78 -30.75 15.74
C TYR A 828 -9.04 -30.09 16.33
N ASN A 829 -8.89 -29.48 17.50
CA ASN A 829 -9.87 -28.62 18.14
C ASN A 829 -9.70 -27.19 17.60
N TYR A 830 -10.79 -26.54 17.22
CA TYR A 830 -10.72 -25.14 16.77
C TYR A 830 -10.87 -24.20 17.97
N GLU A 831 -9.98 -23.21 18.01
CA GLU A 831 -9.95 -22.12 18.99
C GLU A 831 -10.00 -20.78 18.27
N TYR A 832 -10.83 -19.87 18.76
CA TYR A 832 -11.15 -18.61 18.10
C TYR A 832 -10.78 -17.44 18.99
N SER A 833 -10.15 -16.42 18.41
CA SER A 833 -9.69 -15.23 19.09
C SER A 833 -10.64 -14.06 18.80
N LEU A 834 -11.45 -13.71 19.79
CA LEU A 834 -12.20 -12.46 19.81
C LEU A 834 -11.24 -11.32 20.17
N THR A 835 -11.18 -10.31 19.30
CA THR A 835 -10.24 -9.20 19.43
C THR A 835 -10.93 -7.87 19.65
N ASP A 836 -10.22 -6.93 20.26
CA ASP A 836 -10.59 -5.52 20.18
C ASP A 836 -10.35 -4.95 18.76
N HIS A 837 -10.73 -3.69 18.57
CA HIS A 837 -10.58 -2.95 17.31
C HIS A 837 -9.14 -2.89 16.75
N LEU A 838 -8.10 -3.09 17.57
CA LEU A 838 -6.69 -3.13 17.13
C LEU A 838 -6.21 -4.55 16.76
N GLY A 839 -7.08 -5.55 16.90
CA GLY A 839 -6.71 -6.95 16.73
C GLY A 839 -6.00 -7.56 17.94
N ASN A 840 -6.05 -6.95 19.13
CA ASN A 840 -5.50 -7.57 20.33
C ASN A 840 -6.41 -8.69 20.79
N VAL A 841 -5.89 -9.90 21.01
CA VAL A 841 -6.69 -11.03 21.49
C VAL A 841 -7.17 -10.77 22.92
N ARG A 842 -8.47 -10.48 23.09
CA ARG A 842 -9.10 -10.19 24.39
C ARG A 842 -9.70 -11.43 25.03
N VAL A 843 -10.36 -12.27 24.22
CA VAL A 843 -10.92 -13.56 24.64
C VAL A 843 -10.55 -14.63 23.63
N THR A 844 -10.09 -15.79 24.09
CA THR A 844 -10.00 -17.01 23.26
C THR A 844 -11.04 -18.02 23.74
N PHE A 845 -11.81 -18.59 22.81
CA PHE A 845 -12.76 -19.66 23.11
C PHE A 845 -12.49 -20.92 22.30
N ASP A 846 -12.71 -22.10 22.90
CA ASP A 846 -12.61 -23.41 22.24
C ASP A 846 -13.97 -23.95 21.80
N THR A 847 -13.92 -25.05 21.03
CA THR A 847 -15.09 -25.74 20.48
C THR A 847 -15.21 -27.21 20.92
N LYS A 848 -14.32 -27.65 21.83
CA LYS A 848 -14.12 -29.05 22.24
C LYS A 848 -15.31 -29.64 22.98
N SER A 849 -16.03 -28.80 23.73
CA SER A 849 -17.22 -29.17 24.49
C SER A 849 -18.49 -29.39 23.63
N GLY A 850 -18.46 -29.05 22.34
CA GLY A 850 -19.68 -28.86 21.55
C GLY A 850 -20.40 -27.52 21.82
N SER A 851 -19.73 -26.58 22.49
CA SER A 851 -20.19 -25.21 22.76
C SER A 851 -19.02 -24.23 22.84
N ALA A 852 -19.29 -22.92 22.76
CA ALA A 852 -18.27 -21.88 22.91
C ALA A 852 -17.79 -21.78 24.37
N GLN A 853 -16.57 -22.24 24.67
CA GLN A 853 -16.01 -22.20 26.02
C GLN A 853 -14.81 -21.25 26.07
N GLN A 854 -14.89 -20.18 26.88
CA GLN A 854 -13.76 -19.29 27.11
C GLN A 854 -12.62 -20.05 27.79
N VAL A 855 -11.45 -20.10 27.14
CA VAL A 855 -10.23 -20.74 27.65
C VAL A 855 -9.17 -19.74 28.10
N GLU A 856 -9.20 -18.49 27.60
CA GLU A 856 -8.27 -17.44 28.00
C GLU A 856 -8.92 -16.05 27.91
N LYS A 857 -8.59 -15.16 28.86
CA LYS A 857 -8.94 -13.73 28.82
C LYS A 857 -7.71 -12.86 29.10
N ASN A 858 -7.49 -11.88 28.24
CA ASN A 858 -6.41 -10.90 28.30
C ASN A 858 -6.96 -9.48 28.26
N ASP A 859 -6.43 -8.61 29.13
CA ASP A 859 -6.53 -7.17 28.99
C ASP A 859 -5.11 -6.59 28.79
N TYR A 860 -5.00 -5.32 28.40
CA TYR A 860 -3.71 -4.70 28.08
C TYR A 860 -3.68 -3.24 28.57
N MET A 861 -2.49 -2.75 28.94
CA MET A 861 -2.18 -1.33 28.99
C MET A 861 -2.19 -0.73 27.57
N PRO A 862 -2.37 0.59 27.41
CA PRO A 862 -2.29 1.28 26.12
C PRO A 862 -1.08 0.91 25.26
N PHE A 863 0.14 0.90 25.82
CA PHE A 863 1.36 0.48 25.09
C PHE A 863 1.52 -1.06 24.95
N GLY A 864 0.48 -1.85 25.27
CA GLY A 864 0.42 -3.28 24.97
C GLY A 864 0.95 -4.22 26.06
N MET A 865 1.35 -3.69 27.23
CA MET A 865 1.75 -4.54 28.36
C MET A 865 0.54 -5.34 28.86
N ARG A 866 0.66 -6.67 28.91
CA ARG A 866 -0.44 -7.60 29.21
C ARG A 866 -0.87 -7.52 30.67
N LEU A 867 -2.15 -7.26 30.90
CA LEU A 867 -2.83 -7.31 32.19
C LEU A 867 -3.56 -8.66 32.28
N LEU A 868 -3.02 -9.59 33.08
CA LEU A 868 -3.49 -10.97 33.11
C LEU A 868 -4.59 -11.23 34.15
N ALA A 869 -5.69 -11.85 33.70
CA ALA A 869 -6.84 -12.20 34.54
C ALA A 869 -7.21 -13.70 34.47
N THR A 870 -7.04 -14.38 33.33
CA THR A 870 -7.26 -15.83 33.21
C THR A 870 -6.45 -16.42 32.06
N THR A 871 -5.46 -17.27 32.35
CA THR A 871 -4.61 -17.96 31.36
C THR A 871 -5.13 -19.35 31.02
N SER A 872 -5.01 -19.78 29.76
CA SER A 872 -5.09 -21.19 29.40
C SER A 872 -3.83 -21.96 29.85
N ALA A 873 -3.86 -23.29 29.81
CA ALA A 873 -2.73 -24.16 30.15
C ALA A 873 -2.49 -25.19 29.02
N PRO A 874 -1.44 -25.04 28.18
CA PRO A 874 -0.46 -23.95 28.16
C PRO A 874 -1.06 -22.61 27.69
N PRO A 875 -0.51 -21.46 28.13
CA PRO A 875 -1.02 -20.14 27.75
C PRO A 875 -0.83 -19.84 26.26
N ARG A 876 -1.70 -19.01 25.69
CA ARG A 876 -1.58 -18.60 24.28
C ARG A 876 -0.55 -17.48 24.12
N LYS A 877 0.20 -17.53 23.00
CA LYS A 877 1.34 -16.63 22.71
C LYS A 877 1.04 -15.52 21.70
N TYR A 878 0.05 -15.72 20.82
CA TYR A 878 -0.37 -14.72 19.83
C TYR A 878 -1.42 -13.80 20.46
N LEU A 879 -1.03 -12.57 20.81
CA LEU A 879 -1.73 -11.77 21.81
C LEU A 879 -2.01 -10.33 21.33
N TYR A 880 -1.19 -9.37 21.75
CA TYR A 880 -1.25 -7.97 21.32
C TYR A 880 -0.98 -7.90 19.81
N ASN A 881 -1.88 -7.26 19.05
CA ASN A 881 -1.97 -7.29 17.58
C ASN A 881 -1.76 -8.68 16.93
N LYS A 882 -2.21 -9.75 17.60
CA LYS A 882 -1.98 -11.17 17.24
C LYS A 882 -0.49 -11.57 17.09
N LYS A 883 0.45 -10.85 17.73
CA LYS A 883 1.90 -11.12 17.66
C LYS A 883 2.39 -12.07 18.74
N GLU A 884 3.47 -12.80 18.45
CA GLU A 884 4.01 -13.85 19.32
C GLU A 884 4.85 -13.27 20.46
N LEU A 885 4.39 -13.42 21.69
CA LEU A 885 5.17 -13.09 22.88
C LEU A 885 6.39 -14.02 22.99
N GLN A 886 7.58 -13.42 23.06
CA GLN A 886 8.82 -14.10 23.41
C GLN A 886 8.96 -14.07 24.93
N ASP A 887 8.46 -15.10 25.61
CA ASP A 887 8.20 -15.10 27.06
C ASP A 887 9.43 -14.71 27.90
N GLU A 888 10.63 -15.23 27.58
CA GLU A 888 11.86 -14.94 28.33
C GLU A 888 12.41 -13.52 28.08
N LEU A 889 11.89 -12.83 27.06
CA LEU A 889 12.28 -11.47 26.69
C LEU A 889 11.20 -10.43 27.03
N GLY A 890 9.96 -10.85 27.29
CA GLY A 890 8.83 -9.94 27.48
C GLY A 890 8.62 -8.97 26.30
N VAL A 891 8.93 -9.40 25.07
CA VAL A 891 8.76 -8.61 23.83
C VAL A 891 7.90 -9.38 22.84
N TYR A 892 7.19 -8.66 21.98
CA TYR A 892 6.41 -9.24 20.89
C TYR A 892 7.23 -9.31 19.60
N ASP A 893 7.27 -10.48 18.97
CA ASP A 893 7.85 -10.64 17.64
C ASP A 893 6.84 -10.21 16.57
N TYR A 894 7.12 -9.09 15.91
CA TYR A 894 6.28 -8.56 14.83
C TYR A 894 6.69 -9.09 13.44
N GLY A 895 7.92 -9.63 13.30
CA GLY A 895 8.55 -10.02 12.04
C GLY A 895 9.86 -9.24 11.79
N ALA A 896 9.76 -7.96 11.43
CA ALA A 896 10.91 -7.13 11.06
C ALA A 896 11.63 -6.47 12.26
N ARG A 897 10.97 -6.39 13.43
CA ARG A 897 11.50 -5.90 14.70
C ARG A 897 10.82 -6.64 15.86
N PHE A 898 11.44 -6.64 17.05
CA PHE A 898 10.82 -7.06 18.30
C PHE A 898 10.37 -5.81 19.08
N TYR A 899 9.09 -5.76 19.46
CA TYR A 899 8.48 -4.64 20.19
C TYR A 899 8.52 -4.87 21.70
N ASP A 900 8.98 -3.88 22.46
CA ASP A 900 8.98 -3.93 23.92
C ASP A 900 7.83 -3.10 24.53
N PRO A 901 6.73 -3.74 24.96
CA PRO A 901 5.58 -3.06 25.53
C PRO A 901 5.83 -2.51 26.94
N VAL A 902 6.92 -2.92 27.62
CA VAL A 902 7.24 -2.46 28.98
C VAL A 902 7.83 -1.04 28.95
N ILE A 903 8.58 -0.73 27.89
CA ILE A 903 9.20 0.59 27.66
C ILE A 903 8.51 1.39 26.54
N GLY A 904 7.53 0.79 25.86
CA GLY A 904 6.72 1.42 24.81
C GLY A 904 7.43 1.61 23.47
N ARG A 905 8.49 0.85 23.16
CA ARG A 905 9.42 1.16 22.05
C ARG A 905 10.01 -0.06 21.33
N TRP A 906 10.68 0.18 20.20
CA TRP A 906 11.50 -0.81 19.51
C TRP A 906 12.96 -0.75 19.95
N GLY A 907 13.64 -1.90 19.99
CA GLY A 907 15.10 -1.99 20.12
C GLY A 907 15.87 -1.72 18.82
N ARG A 908 15.22 -1.29 17.72
CA ARG A 908 15.85 -1.12 16.41
C ARG A 908 15.21 0.03 15.62
N LEU A 909 16.03 0.73 14.83
CA LEU A 909 15.60 1.70 13.81
C LEU A 909 14.51 1.16 12.89
N ASP A 910 13.52 2.00 12.62
CA ASP A 910 12.52 1.79 11.59
C ASP A 910 13.13 1.79 10.18
N ARG A 911 12.77 0.81 9.34
CA ARG A 911 13.23 0.74 7.94
C ARG A 911 12.62 1.83 7.05
N TYR A 912 11.51 2.42 7.52
CA TYR A 912 10.74 3.47 6.86
C TYR A 912 10.77 4.77 7.69
N SER A 913 11.73 4.92 8.61
CA SER A 913 11.99 6.16 9.37
C SER A 913 12.14 7.41 8.50
N GLU A 914 12.63 7.25 7.27
CA GLU A 914 12.78 8.31 6.26
C GLU A 914 11.44 8.91 5.79
N TYR A 915 10.28 8.26 6.04
CA TYR A 915 8.93 8.84 5.85
C TYR A 915 8.36 9.51 7.10
N TYR A 916 9.09 9.45 8.22
CA TYR A 916 8.66 9.85 9.57
C TYR A 916 9.69 10.78 10.21
N THR A 917 10.29 11.67 9.43
CA THR A 917 11.51 12.42 9.84
C THR A 917 11.31 13.29 11.07
N SER A 918 10.07 13.75 11.30
CA SER A 918 9.64 14.50 12.48
C SER A 918 9.46 13.67 13.76
N ILE A 919 9.56 12.34 13.68
CA ILE A 919 9.35 11.37 14.77
C ILE A 919 10.64 10.57 15.00
N THR A 920 10.84 10.03 16.20
CA THR A 920 11.99 9.19 16.53
C THR A 920 11.95 7.85 15.78
N PRO A 921 13.07 7.39 15.18
CA PRO A 921 13.11 6.14 14.42
C PRO A 921 12.95 4.87 15.28
N TYR A 922 12.83 5.00 16.61
CA TYR A 922 12.52 3.91 17.53
C TYR A 922 11.10 4.04 18.17
N ASN A 923 10.20 4.83 17.59
CA ASN A 923 8.82 5.01 18.10
C ASN A 923 7.94 3.80 17.85
N TYR A 924 6.99 3.53 18.74
CA TYR A 924 5.87 2.62 18.46
C TYR A 924 4.61 3.41 18.13
N ALA A 925 3.89 3.01 17.08
CA ALA A 925 2.55 3.51 16.73
C ALA A 925 2.43 5.06 16.61
N GLY A 926 3.51 5.79 16.33
CA GLY A 926 3.51 7.26 16.35
C GLY A 926 3.24 7.85 17.74
N ASN A 927 3.49 7.09 18.81
CA ASN A 927 3.06 7.36 20.19
C ASN A 927 1.53 7.44 20.38
N ASN A 928 0.75 6.83 19.49
CA ASN A 928 -0.70 6.67 19.63
C ASN A 928 -1.10 5.19 19.45
N PRO A 929 -0.79 4.32 20.43
CA PRO A 929 -1.04 2.88 20.34
C PRO A 929 -2.53 2.50 20.49
N ILE A 930 -3.41 3.50 20.63
CA ILE A 930 -4.87 3.35 20.69
C ILE A 930 -5.53 3.58 19.32
N LYS A 931 -4.83 4.24 18.38
CA LYS A 931 -5.31 4.50 17.02
C LYS A 931 -4.47 3.80 15.95
N ASN A 932 -3.18 3.59 16.23
CA ASN A 932 -2.21 3.06 15.30
C ASN A 932 -1.58 1.76 15.83
N ILE A 933 -1.10 0.94 14.90
CA ILE A 933 -0.29 -0.26 15.13
C ILE A 933 0.91 -0.25 14.17
N ASP A 934 1.74 -1.28 14.26
CA ASP A 934 2.65 -1.67 13.19
C ASP A 934 2.28 -3.09 12.74
N ILE A 935 2.04 -3.30 11.44
CA ILE A 935 1.52 -4.60 10.97
C ILE A 935 2.63 -5.67 10.92
N ASN A 936 3.88 -5.31 10.60
CA ASN A 936 4.99 -6.26 10.42
C ASN A 936 6.22 -5.94 11.28
N GLY A 937 6.14 -4.91 12.13
CA GLY A 937 7.30 -4.36 12.82
C GLY A 937 8.16 -3.54 11.87
N ASP A 938 7.56 -2.94 10.85
CA ASP A 938 8.24 -2.15 9.84
C ASP A 938 7.60 -0.81 9.46
N LYS A 939 6.31 -0.52 9.73
CA LYS A 939 5.70 0.81 9.44
C LYS A 939 4.51 1.16 10.33
N ILE A 940 4.25 2.46 10.48
CA ILE A 940 3.07 2.97 11.20
C ILE A 940 1.83 2.84 10.33
N SER A 941 0.85 2.05 10.77
CA SER A 941 -0.48 1.98 10.18
C SER A 941 -1.52 2.45 11.20
N ALA A 942 -2.36 3.41 10.83
CA ALA A 942 -3.59 3.66 11.56
C ALA A 942 -4.47 2.43 11.42
N VAL A 943 -5.07 1.96 12.51
CA VAL A 943 -6.17 0.99 12.43
C VAL A 943 -7.43 1.80 12.22
N ALA A 944 -7.63 2.27 10.98
CA ALA A 944 -8.92 2.79 10.61
C ALA A 944 -9.92 1.61 10.58
N THR A 945 -11.05 1.83 11.22
CA THR A 945 -11.88 0.75 11.75
C THR A 945 -12.97 0.34 10.75
N ASP A 946 -12.49 -0.44 9.77
CA ASP A 946 -13.15 -1.13 8.63
C ASP A 946 -13.26 -0.36 7.30
N LYS A 947 -12.52 -0.82 6.27
CA LYS A 947 -12.83 -0.42 4.88
C LYS A 947 -13.86 -1.28 4.25
N ILE A 948 -14.79 -0.58 3.62
CA ILE A 948 -15.51 -1.13 2.50
C ILE A 948 -15.22 -0.30 1.26
N LYS A 949 -14.40 -0.88 0.38
CA LYS A 949 -14.24 -0.40 -1.00
C LYS A 949 -15.57 -0.68 -1.70
N VAL A 950 -16.48 0.31 -1.73
CA VAL A 950 -17.55 0.33 -2.74
C VAL A 950 -16.86 0.60 -4.08
N THR A 951 -16.46 -0.48 -4.74
CA THR A 951 -15.69 -0.43 -5.99
C THR A 951 -16.68 -0.50 -7.15
N ILE A 952 -16.71 0.54 -7.96
CA ILE A 952 -17.46 0.60 -9.20
C ILE A 952 -16.48 0.44 -10.35
N ASP A 953 -16.43 -0.75 -10.93
CA ASP A 953 -15.61 -1.09 -12.10
C ASP A 953 -14.15 -0.58 -11.97
N GLY A 954 -13.48 -1.02 -10.89
CA GLY A 954 -12.12 -0.58 -10.52
C GLY A 954 -12.04 0.76 -9.79
N VAL A 955 -12.96 1.70 -10.08
CA VAL A 955 -12.99 3.04 -9.48
C VAL A 955 -13.56 3.01 -8.06
N ALA A 956 -12.87 3.65 -7.12
CA ALA A 956 -13.38 3.88 -5.77
C ALA A 956 -14.28 5.13 -5.75
N VAL A 957 -15.57 4.98 -5.44
CA VAL A 957 -16.53 6.10 -5.45
C VAL A 957 -16.91 6.63 -4.07
N ALA A 958 -16.52 5.92 -3.01
CA ALA A 958 -16.76 6.32 -1.63
C ALA A 958 -15.63 5.82 -0.73
N ASP A 959 -15.02 6.72 0.03
CA ASP A 959 -13.98 6.39 1.00
C ASP A 959 -14.57 6.13 2.39
N ILE A 960 -14.67 4.85 2.73
CA ILE A 960 -14.83 4.37 4.11
C ILE A 960 -13.64 3.43 4.36
N THR A 961 -12.60 3.84 5.09
CA THR A 961 -12.23 3.16 6.36
C THR A 961 -11.02 2.20 6.54
N VAL A 962 -10.01 2.01 5.66
CA VAL A 962 -9.06 0.85 5.83
C VAL A 962 -7.88 1.21 6.72
N GLN A 963 -7.26 0.19 7.33
CA GLN A 963 -5.88 0.22 7.84
C GLN A 963 -5.00 1.14 6.98
N ALA A 964 -4.91 2.40 7.40
CA ALA A 964 -4.38 3.46 6.58
C ALA A 964 -2.91 3.57 6.93
N GLU A 965 -2.05 3.21 5.99
CA GLU A 965 -0.63 3.45 6.09
C GLU A 965 -0.42 4.97 6.22
N VAL A 966 0.05 5.43 7.38
CA VAL A 966 0.05 6.87 7.69
C VAL A 966 1.33 7.48 7.12
N TYR A 967 1.26 7.95 5.89
CA TYR A 967 2.30 8.79 5.30
C TYR A 967 2.17 10.22 5.85
N PHE A 968 3.14 10.66 6.64
CA PHE A 968 3.16 12.02 7.21
C PHE A 968 3.73 13.08 6.24
N GLU A 969 4.28 12.63 5.11
CA GLU A 969 5.07 13.43 4.17
C GLU A 969 4.73 12.98 2.72
N GLY A 970 4.31 13.88 1.82
CA GLY A 970 3.87 13.49 0.47
C GLY A 970 3.94 14.58 -0.60
N SER A 971 3.43 14.25 -1.80
CA SER A 971 3.38 14.99 -3.09
C SER A 971 4.49 14.71 -4.13
N THR A 972 4.14 14.92 -5.41
CA THR A 972 4.93 14.70 -6.64
C THR A 972 5.00 16.02 -7.44
N ALA A 973 5.97 16.20 -8.35
CA ALA A 973 6.17 17.44 -9.09
C ALA A 973 6.57 17.26 -10.57
N TYR A 974 6.35 18.29 -11.38
CA TYR A 974 6.89 18.44 -12.74
C TYR A 974 8.27 19.10 -12.72
N TYR A 975 9.07 18.94 -13.78
CA TYR A 975 10.43 19.48 -13.86
C TYR A 975 10.72 20.16 -15.22
N GLU A 976 11.52 21.23 -15.18
CA GLU A 976 11.98 21.97 -16.36
C GLU A 976 13.18 21.29 -17.03
N LYS A 977 13.58 21.79 -18.21
CA LYS A 977 14.71 21.27 -19.01
C LYS A 977 16.08 21.36 -18.32
N GLY A 978 16.18 22.03 -17.17
CA GLY A 978 17.37 22.04 -16.30
C GLY A 978 17.39 20.94 -15.23
N GLY A 979 16.25 20.30 -14.93
CA GLY A 979 16.08 19.39 -13.79
C GLY A 979 15.46 20.04 -12.55
N GLU A 980 15.33 21.38 -12.53
CA GLU A 980 14.60 22.11 -11.48
C GLU A 980 13.10 21.83 -11.53
N ALA A 981 12.43 21.85 -10.38
CA ALA A 981 10.97 21.67 -10.34
C ALA A 981 10.27 22.86 -11.03
N TYR A 982 9.24 22.56 -11.83
CA TYR A 982 8.50 23.57 -12.58
C TYR A 982 7.48 24.28 -11.69
N LYS A 983 7.56 25.61 -11.66
CA LYS A 983 6.66 26.50 -10.90
C LYS A 983 6.38 27.83 -11.63
N GLY A 984 6.46 27.79 -12.96
CA GLY A 984 6.06 28.88 -13.85
C GLY A 984 4.56 28.88 -14.17
N SER A 985 4.17 29.74 -15.12
CA SER A 985 2.82 29.82 -15.68
C SER A 985 2.81 29.73 -17.21
N ASP A 986 3.67 28.88 -17.80
CA ASP A 986 3.69 28.62 -19.24
C ASP A 986 2.43 27.82 -19.64
N GLU A 987 1.70 28.37 -20.62
CA GLU A 987 0.47 27.82 -21.20
C GLU A 987 0.63 26.35 -21.64
N PHE A 988 1.81 25.98 -22.15
CA PHE A 988 2.08 24.64 -22.66
C PHE A 988 2.27 23.61 -21.54
N ILE A 989 2.85 23.97 -20.40
CA ILE A 989 2.97 23.06 -19.25
C ILE A 989 1.62 22.88 -18.56
N ALA A 990 0.80 23.95 -18.48
CA ALA A 990 -0.59 23.82 -18.07
C ALA A 990 -1.35 22.86 -19.00
N GLN A 991 -1.23 23.03 -20.31
CA GLN A 991 -1.85 22.15 -21.31
C GLN A 991 -1.34 20.71 -21.27
N ILE A 992 -0.06 20.45 -20.94
CA ILE A 992 0.44 19.11 -20.65
C ILE A 992 -0.23 18.55 -19.40
N SER A 993 -0.31 19.32 -18.32
CA SER A 993 -0.93 18.86 -17.06
C SER A 993 -2.41 18.56 -17.25
N ASP A 994 -3.15 19.42 -17.95
CA ASP A 994 -4.56 19.21 -18.27
C ASP A 994 -4.73 17.94 -19.13
N ALA A 995 -3.91 17.77 -20.17
CA ALA A 995 -3.95 16.59 -21.04
C ALA A 995 -3.51 15.29 -20.34
N ILE A 996 -2.61 15.36 -19.36
CA ILE A 996 -2.22 14.24 -18.51
C ILE A 996 -3.35 13.88 -17.53
N CYS A 997 -3.98 14.87 -16.89
CA CYS A 997 -5.14 14.64 -16.03
C CYS A 997 -6.32 14.06 -16.82
N ASP A 998 -6.60 14.57 -18.03
CA ASP A 998 -7.62 14.01 -18.93
C ASP A 998 -7.33 12.53 -19.24
N LEU A 999 -6.11 12.20 -19.68
CA LEU A 999 -5.67 10.81 -19.91
C LEU A 999 -5.83 9.95 -18.64
N GLN A 1000 -5.49 10.49 -17.47
CA GLN A 1000 -5.61 9.80 -16.19
C GLN A 1000 -7.07 9.59 -15.72
N THR A 1001 -8.08 10.14 -16.41
CA THR A 1001 -9.49 9.79 -16.15
C THR A 1001 -9.94 8.48 -16.83
N GLY A 1002 -9.15 7.94 -17.76
CA GLY A 1002 -9.36 6.64 -18.42
C GLY A 1002 -8.39 5.57 -17.91
N GLU A 1003 -8.72 4.27 -18.02
CA GLU A 1003 -7.86 3.18 -17.54
C GLU A 1003 -6.62 2.98 -18.43
N ALA A 1004 -6.79 3.02 -19.75
CA ALA A 1004 -5.70 2.87 -20.71
C ALA A 1004 -4.83 4.13 -20.79
N GLY A 1005 -5.43 5.32 -20.70
CA GLY A 1005 -4.73 6.59 -20.57
C GLY A 1005 -3.95 6.69 -19.25
N ALA A 1006 -4.59 6.39 -18.12
CA ALA A 1006 -3.91 6.36 -16.82
C ALA A 1006 -2.79 5.33 -16.79
N GLY A 1007 -3.02 4.10 -17.27
CA GLY A 1007 -2.00 3.06 -17.33
C GLY A 1007 -0.79 3.49 -18.15
N LEU A 1008 -1.01 4.10 -19.32
CA LEU A 1008 0.05 4.57 -20.20
C LEU A 1008 0.87 5.72 -19.56
N VAL A 1009 0.22 6.70 -18.94
CA VAL A 1009 0.91 7.77 -18.20
C VAL A 1009 1.70 7.19 -17.04
N ASN A 1010 1.06 6.37 -16.20
CA ASN A 1010 1.68 5.75 -15.02
C ASN A 1010 2.93 4.94 -15.38
N ASP A 1011 2.91 4.19 -16.48
CA ASP A 1011 4.06 3.39 -16.90
C ASP A 1011 5.22 4.24 -17.44
N VAL A 1012 4.91 5.41 -18.01
CA VAL A 1012 5.93 6.41 -18.39
C VAL A 1012 6.49 7.10 -17.13
N GLU A 1013 5.65 7.48 -16.17
CA GLU A 1013 6.04 8.06 -14.87
C GLU A 1013 6.87 7.10 -14.00
N ARG A 1014 6.60 5.79 -14.08
CA ARG A 1014 7.35 4.73 -13.37
C ARG A 1014 8.65 4.32 -14.07
N SER A 1015 8.91 4.80 -15.28
CA SER A 1015 10.13 4.44 -16.01
C SER A 1015 11.34 5.17 -15.43
N SER A 1016 12.50 4.50 -15.42
CA SER A 1016 13.80 5.16 -15.22
C SER A 1016 14.24 5.97 -16.44
N ASN A 1017 13.60 5.75 -17.60
CA ASN A 1017 13.88 6.49 -18.82
C ASN A 1017 13.23 7.89 -18.78
N LYS A 1018 13.97 8.92 -19.18
CA LYS A 1018 13.47 10.30 -19.22
C LYS A 1018 12.95 10.66 -20.61
N VAL A 1019 11.64 10.84 -20.74
CA VAL A 1019 11.03 11.49 -21.91
C VAL A 1019 11.00 13.00 -21.72
N THR A 1020 11.51 13.75 -22.71
CA THR A 1020 11.35 15.22 -22.74
C THR A 1020 10.24 15.59 -23.71
N ILE A 1021 9.15 16.17 -23.20
CA ILE A 1021 8.04 16.65 -24.03
C ILE A 1021 8.34 18.07 -24.54
N PHE A 1022 8.23 18.28 -25.86
CA PHE A 1022 8.40 19.58 -26.49
C PHE A 1022 7.14 20.05 -27.22
N ASP A 1023 6.86 21.34 -27.11
CA ASP A 1023 5.86 22.03 -27.92
C ASP A 1023 6.28 22.00 -29.40
N ALA A 1024 5.48 21.33 -30.23
CA ALA A 1024 5.73 21.28 -31.67
C ALA A 1024 5.71 22.66 -32.35
N GLN A 1025 5.13 23.69 -31.73
CA GLN A 1025 4.93 25.03 -32.29
C GLN A 1025 6.08 26.00 -31.99
N LYS A 1026 6.90 25.72 -30.96
CA LYS A 1026 8.03 26.59 -30.52
C LYS A 1026 9.39 26.26 -31.18
N ASN A 1027 9.45 25.40 -32.21
CA ASN A 1027 10.71 24.97 -32.84
C ASN A 1027 11.02 25.73 -34.17
N PRO A 1028 11.91 26.75 -34.16
CA PRO A 1028 12.15 27.59 -35.34
C PRO A 1028 12.87 26.89 -36.50
N ASN A 1029 13.42 25.68 -36.29
CA ASN A 1029 14.19 24.94 -37.29
C ASN A 1029 13.42 23.78 -37.93
N ARG A 1030 12.13 23.57 -37.60
CA ARG A 1030 11.31 22.49 -38.17
C ARG A 1030 9.88 22.95 -38.48
N ASN A 1031 9.71 23.61 -39.61
CA ASN A 1031 8.40 24.00 -40.14
C ASN A 1031 7.44 22.80 -40.24
N ASN A 1032 6.39 22.83 -39.42
CA ASN A 1032 5.10 22.17 -39.62
C ASN A 1032 5.12 20.66 -39.97
N ARG A 1033 6.09 19.90 -39.45
CA ARG A 1033 5.96 18.44 -39.33
C ARG A 1033 5.21 18.12 -38.03
N GLY A 1034 4.37 17.10 -38.07
CA GLY A 1034 3.43 16.77 -37.00
C GLY A 1034 4.10 16.26 -35.72
N ASN A 1035 3.29 15.62 -34.87
CA ASN A 1035 3.82 14.96 -33.68
C ASN A 1035 4.87 13.90 -34.06
N PHE A 1036 5.85 13.69 -33.18
CA PHE A 1036 6.91 12.70 -33.42
C PHE A 1036 7.56 12.26 -32.10
N THR A 1037 7.76 10.96 -31.95
CA THR A 1037 8.57 10.36 -30.88
C THR A 1037 9.90 9.88 -31.44
N ARG A 1038 11.00 10.19 -30.75
CA ARG A 1038 12.35 9.79 -31.14
C ARG A 1038 12.56 8.28 -30.95
N SER A 1039 13.41 7.66 -31.78
CA SER A 1039 13.70 6.22 -31.80
C SER A 1039 14.35 5.62 -30.54
N ASP A 1040 14.51 6.41 -29.48
CA ASP A 1040 14.99 6.02 -28.14
C ASP A 1040 13.95 6.37 -27.04
N GLY A 1041 12.77 6.87 -27.42
CA GLY A 1041 11.72 7.36 -26.54
C GLY A 1041 12.12 8.59 -25.70
N SER A 1042 13.34 9.12 -25.84
CA SER A 1042 13.87 10.16 -24.95
C SER A 1042 13.29 11.55 -25.22
N ILE A 1043 12.61 11.72 -26.36
CA ILE A 1043 12.04 12.97 -26.85
C ILE A 1043 10.68 12.69 -27.49
N LEU A 1044 9.67 13.44 -27.06
CA LEU A 1044 8.31 13.43 -27.58
C LEU A 1044 7.97 14.85 -28.02
N GLN A 1045 7.61 15.05 -29.29
CA GLN A 1045 7.18 16.35 -29.81
C GLN A 1045 5.66 16.33 -30.00
N TRP A 1046 4.94 17.14 -29.23
CA TRP A 1046 3.47 17.17 -29.18
C TRP A 1046 2.94 18.56 -29.56
N GLY A 1047 2.06 18.61 -30.56
CA GLY A 1047 1.34 19.81 -30.92
C GLY A 1047 -0.02 19.85 -30.25
N VAL A 1048 -0.16 20.55 -29.12
CA VAL A 1048 -1.43 20.70 -28.38
C VAL A 1048 -2.60 21.18 -29.26
N LYS A 1049 -2.34 22.07 -30.23
CA LYS A 1049 -3.35 22.60 -31.17
C LYS A 1049 -3.44 21.78 -32.48
N ASN A 1050 -2.70 20.68 -32.60
CA ASN A 1050 -2.76 19.74 -33.73
C ASN A 1050 -3.89 18.71 -33.53
N LEU A 1051 -5.12 19.24 -33.53
CA LEU A 1051 -6.36 18.52 -33.25
C LEU A 1051 -6.87 17.69 -34.45
N ILE A 1052 -6.07 17.52 -35.51
CA ILE A 1052 -6.40 16.60 -36.60
C ILE A 1052 -6.09 15.18 -36.11
N GLY A 1053 -7.14 14.37 -35.91
CA GLY A 1053 -6.99 12.92 -35.76
C GLY A 1053 -6.90 12.27 -37.14
N GLY A 1054 -6.19 11.14 -37.23
CA GLY A 1054 -6.25 10.33 -38.45
C GLY A 1054 -7.72 10.00 -38.79
N PRO A 1055 -8.09 10.03 -40.08
CA PRO A 1055 -9.48 10.14 -40.47
C PRO A 1055 -10.33 8.91 -40.12
N MET A 1056 -11.64 9.11 -40.23
CA MET A 1056 -12.63 8.06 -40.10
C MET A 1056 -13.50 8.08 -41.35
N SER A 1057 -13.33 7.09 -42.22
CA SER A 1057 -14.20 6.79 -43.37
C SER A 1057 -14.71 8.02 -44.13
N GLY A 1058 -13.79 8.89 -44.57
CA GLY A 1058 -14.10 10.04 -45.44
C GLY A 1058 -14.31 11.40 -44.76
N TRP A 1059 -14.05 11.53 -43.44
CA TRP A 1059 -14.08 12.83 -42.76
C TRP A 1059 -12.88 13.02 -41.82
N SER A 1060 -12.35 14.25 -41.81
CA SER A 1060 -11.34 14.75 -40.87
C SER A 1060 -12.02 15.25 -39.58
N ASP A 1061 -12.09 14.40 -38.57
CA ASP A 1061 -12.76 14.70 -37.29
C ASP A 1061 -11.76 15.19 -36.22
N ALA A 1062 -12.17 16.13 -35.37
CA ALA A 1062 -11.28 16.72 -34.37
C ALA A 1062 -10.97 15.74 -33.23
N ARG A 1063 -9.68 15.43 -32.99
CA ARG A 1063 -9.22 14.74 -31.77
C ARG A 1063 -9.03 15.74 -30.63
N SER A 1064 -9.24 15.31 -29.39
CA SER A 1064 -8.79 16.09 -28.23
C SER A 1064 -7.27 16.13 -28.14
N ALA A 1065 -6.73 17.15 -27.46
CA ALA A 1065 -5.29 17.27 -27.25
C ALA A 1065 -4.73 16.06 -26.48
N PHE A 1066 -5.47 15.55 -25.49
CA PHE A 1066 -5.08 14.39 -24.68
C PHE A 1066 -5.05 13.07 -25.46
N ILE A 1067 -5.98 12.83 -26.39
CA ILE A 1067 -5.91 11.68 -27.32
C ILE A 1067 -4.66 11.80 -28.20
N GLY A 1068 -4.34 13.03 -28.62
CA GLY A 1068 -3.09 13.33 -29.33
C GLY A 1068 -1.84 13.03 -28.49
N LEU A 1069 -1.86 13.30 -27.18
CA LEU A 1069 -0.74 13.04 -26.28
C LEU A 1069 -0.58 11.54 -26.00
N GLY A 1070 -1.69 10.83 -25.76
CA GLY A 1070 -1.71 9.38 -25.53
C GLY A 1070 -1.20 8.57 -26.72
N HIS A 1071 -1.44 9.00 -27.96
CA HIS A 1071 -0.84 8.38 -29.14
C HIS A 1071 0.70 8.45 -29.10
N GLU A 1072 1.27 9.61 -28.75
CA GLU A 1072 2.73 9.77 -28.70
C GLU A 1072 3.37 9.06 -27.50
N LEU A 1073 2.72 9.11 -26.33
CA LEU A 1073 3.17 8.36 -25.14
C LEU A 1073 3.17 6.85 -25.41
N ALA A 1074 2.26 6.33 -26.25
CA ALA A 1074 2.24 4.93 -26.63
C ALA A 1074 3.44 4.54 -27.53
N HIS A 1075 3.93 5.43 -28.39
CA HIS A 1075 5.21 5.24 -29.09
C HIS A 1075 6.39 5.23 -28.12
N VAL A 1076 6.43 6.15 -27.14
CA VAL A 1076 7.49 6.18 -26.10
C VAL A 1076 7.52 4.87 -25.32
N TRP A 1077 6.35 4.42 -24.85
CA TRP A 1077 6.19 3.18 -24.09
C TRP A 1077 6.60 1.94 -24.91
N ASP A 1078 6.21 1.87 -26.19
CA ASP A 1078 6.58 0.75 -27.08
C ASP A 1078 8.09 0.67 -27.32
N ILE A 1079 8.74 1.81 -27.56
CA ILE A 1079 10.19 1.90 -27.76
C ILE A 1079 10.94 1.51 -26.48
N TRP A 1080 10.44 1.85 -25.30
CA TRP A 1080 11.05 1.49 -24.01
C TRP A 1080 10.84 0.03 -23.62
N ASN A 1081 9.72 -0.59 -24.01
CA ASN A 1081 9.43 -1.99 -23.69
C ASN A 1081 9.80 -2.98 -24.82
N GLY A 1082 10.12 -2.48 -26.02
CA GLY A 1082 10.59 -3.25 -27.17
C GLY A 1082 9.54 -4.20 -27.76
N ILE A 1083 8.28 -3.77 -27.86
CA ILE A 1083 7.13 -4.64 -28.15
C ILE A 1083 6.78 -4.72 -29.64
N THR A 1084 7.09 -3.69 -30.44
CA THR A 1084 7.13 -3.78 -31.91
C THR A 1084 8.56 -3.67 -32.45
N ASP A 1085 8.79 -4.15 -33.67
CA ASP A 1085 9.98 -3.78 -34.43
C ASP A 1085 9.79 -2.41 -35.11
N GLY A 1086 10.87 -1.66 -35.31
CA GLY A 1086 10.84 -0.37 -36.02
C GLY A 1086 10.71 -0.51 -37.55
N GLY A 1087 10.22 -1.64 -38.06
CA GLY A 1087 10.06 -1.90 -39.48
C GLY A 1087 8.89 -1.14 -40.10
N ILE A 1088 8.93 -0.99 -41.43
CA ILE A 1088 7.81 -0.44 -42.20
C ILE A 1088 6.70 -1.49 -42.23
N TRP A 1089 5.51 -1.13 -41.76
CA TRP A 1089 4.31 -1.94 -41.91
C TRP A 1089 3.75 -1.82 -43.33
N PHE A 1090 3.63 -0.58 -43.82
CA PHE A 1090 3.00 -0.28 -45.10
C PHE A 1090 3.67 0.93 -45.76
N THR A 1091 3.81 0.89 -47.08
CA THR A 1091 4.22 2.03 -47.91
C THR A 1091 2.98 2.55 -48.63
N VAL A 1092 2.68 3.83 -48.50
CA VAL A 1092 1.50 4.43 -49.15
C VAL A 1092 1.72 4.45 -50.66
N LEU A 1093 0.77 3.90 -51.40
CA LEU A 1093 0.78 3.85 -52.86
C LEU A 1093 -0.31 4.74 -53.44
N ASP A 1094 -0.05 5.36 -54.59
CA ASP A 1094 -1.04 6.07 -55.39
C ASP A 1094 -2.00 5.09 -56.08
N LYS A 1095 -3.05 5.65 -56.70
CA LYS A 1095 -4.07 4.87 -57.44
C LYS A 1095 -3.54 4.07 -58.64
N ASP A 1096 -2.30 4.33 -59.07
CA ASP A 1096 -1.65 3.66 -60.20
C ASP A 1096 -0.55 2.66 -59.72
N GLY A 1097 -0.38 2.51 -58.40
CA GLY A 1097 0.51 1.54 -57.75
C GLY A 1097 1.93 2.05 -57.43
N ASN A 1098 2.22 3.34 -57.59
CA ASN A 1098 3.54 3.93 -57.31
C ASN A 1098 3.60 4.44 -55.87
N THR A 1099 4.79 4.47 -55.27
CA THR A 1099 4.99 5.08 -53.94
C THR A 1099 4.58 6.56 -53.92
N VAL A 1100 3.80 6.96 -52.92
CA VAL A 1100 3.52 8.38 -52.66
C VAL A 1100 4.76 9.03 -52.05
N ASP A 1101 5.47 9.83 -52.86
CA ASP A 1101 6.64 10.60 -52.45
C ASP A 1101 6.29 12.06 -52.19
N ILE A 1102 6.52 12.54 -50.96
CA ILE A 1102 6.39 13.98 -50.62
C ILE A 1102 7.80 14.56 -50.50
N ASN A 1103 8.16 15.46 -51.43
CA ASN A 1103 9.50 16.06 -51.54
C ASN A 1103 10.63 15.02 -51.65
N GLY A 1104 10.39 13.90 -52.33
CA GLY A 1104 11.37 12.80 -52.50
C GLY A 1104 11.56 11.93 -51.26
N ILE A 1105 10.56 11.88 -50.37
CA ILE A 1105 10.53 11.01 -49.20
C ILE A 1105 9.29 10.10 -49.30
N PRO A 1106 9.46 8.77 -49.36
CA PRO A 1106 8.36 7.81 -49.32
C PRO A 1106 7.48 7.99 -48.10
N GLN A 1107 6.16 8.09 -48.29
CA GLN A 1107 5.21 8.02 -47.18
C GLN A 1107 5.04 6.57 -46.73
N VAL A 1108 5.38 6.31 -45.47
CA VAL A 1108 5.42 4.97 -44.87
C VAL A 1108 4.83 5.00 -43.46
N ILE A 1109 4.11 3.94 -43.10
CA ILE A 1109 3.58 3.69 -41.76
C ILE A 1109 4.41 2.58 -41.13
N TYR A 1110 4.83 2.75 -39.88
CA TYR A 1110 5.71 1.81 -39.18
C TYR A 1110 4.91 0.75 -38.40
N ASN A 1111 5.58 -0.30 -37.94
CA ASN A 1111 4.96 -1.32 -37.10
C ASN A 1111 4.57 -0.76 -35.71
N SER A 1112 5.29 0.24 -35.17
CA SER A 1112 4.97 0.91 -33.90
C SER A 1112 3.67 1.71 -33.95
N ASP A 1113 3.30 2.27 -35.12
CA ASP A 1113 2.03 2.97 -35.33
C ASP A 1113 0.82 2.09 -34.99
N LYS A 1114 0.92 0.77 -35.20
CA LYS A 1114 -0.13 -0.20 -34.80
C LYS A 1114 -0.40 -0.17 -33.31
N TYR A 1115 0.67 -0.14 -32.50
CA TYR A 1115 0.54 -0.14 -31.05
C TYR A 1115 0.05 1.23 -30.56
N ALA A 1116 0.58 2.32 -31.13
CA ALA A 1116 0.15 3.67 -30.82
C ALA A 1116 -1.34 3.91 -31.12
N THR A 1117 -1.84 3.48 -32.29
CA THR A 1117 -3.28 3.56 -32.62
C THR A 1117 -4.13 2.52 -31.87
N TYR A 1118 -3.59 1.36 -31.51
CA TYR A 1118 -4.30 0.44 -30.60
C TYR A 1118 -4.54 1.12 -29.25
N LYS A 1119 -3.51 1.73 -28.64
CA LYS A 1119 -3.64 2.52 -27.40
C LYS A 1119 -4.53 3.75 -27.57
N GLU A 1120 -4.37 4.51 -28.65
CA GLU A 1120 -5.26 5.63 -28.99
C GLU A 1120 -6.72 5.18 -29.07
N ASN A 1121 -7.00 3.98 -29.59
CA ASN A 1121 -8.36 3.43 -29.67
C ASN A 1121 -8.89 2.89 -28.34
N GLN A 1122 -8.04 2.40 -27.43
CA GLN A 1122 -8.46 2.15 -26.04
C GLN A 1122 -8.85 3.46 -25.35
N ILE A 1123 -8.02 4.50 -25.47
CA ILE A 1123 -8.24 5.84 -24.92
C ILE A 1123 -9.51 6.49 -25.54
N ARG A 1124 -9.70 6.39 -26.86
CA ARG A 1124 -10.93 6.86 -27.49
C ARG A 1124 -12.17 6.15 -26.93
N ALA A 1125 -12.12 4.83 -26.76
CA ALA A 1125 -13.26 4.06 -26.27
C ALA A 1125 -13.65 4.42 -24.83
N GLU A 1126 -12.70 4.57 -23.91
CA GLU A 1126 -12.99 4.88 -22.50
C GLU A 1126 -13.49 6.31 -22.28
N HIS A 1127 -13.03 7.29 -23.07
CA HIS A 1127 -13.56 8.65 -23.06
C HIS A 1127 -14.77 8.87 -24.01
N GLY A 1128 -15.36 7.80 -24.55
CA GLY A 1128 -16.57 7.86 -25.38
C GLY A 1128 -16.39 8.50 -26.77
N VAL A 1129 -15.15 8.69 -27.22
CA VAL A 1129 -14.80 9.27 -28.52
C VAL A 1129 -14.76 8.17 -29.59
N LYS A 1130 -15.13 8.51 -30.84
CA LYS A 1130 -15.04 7.58 -31.98
C LYS A 1130 -13.61 7.03 -32.11
N MET A 1131 -13.50 5.72 -32.31
CA MET A 1131 -12.24 5.04 -32.66
C MET A 1131 -11.73 5.50 -34.04
N ARG A 1132 -10.42 5.68 -34.18
CA ARG A 1132 -9.74 5.86 -35.46
C ARG A 1132 -9.86 4.57 -36.27
N THR A 1133 -10.37 4.66 -37.50
CA THR A 1133 -10.52 3.52 -38.42
C THR A 1133 -9.55 3.55 -39.59
N ASP A 1134 -8.94 4.70 -39.90
CA ASP A 1134 -8.11 4.91 -41.10
C ASP A 1134 -6.89 5.80 -40.77
N TYR A 1135 -5.99 6.00 -41.75
CA TYR A 1135 -4.71 6.72 -41.54
C TYR A 1135 -4.45 7.90 -42.49
N ASP A 1136 -5.22 8.07 -43.57
CA ASP A 1136 -4.90 9.04 -44.63
C ASP A 1136 -6.17 9.70 -45.22
N GLU A 1137 -6.10 11.00 -45.56
CA GLU A 1137 -7.23 11.90 -45.81
C GLU A 1137 -7.65 12.03 -47.29
N TYR A 1138 -6.96 11.34 -48.23
CA TYR A 1138 -7.24 11.47 -49.67
C TYR A 1138 -8.62 10.94 -50.08
N SER A 1139 -9.61 11.84 -50.09
CA SER A 1139 -11.06 11.61 -50.25
C SER A 1139 -11.53 11.02 -51.60
N ASP A 1140 -10.62 10.49 -52.43
CA ASP A 1140 -10.91 9.88 -53.74
C ASP A 1140 -9.88 8.79 -54.14
N SER A 1141 -9.00 8.34 -53.24
CA SER A 1141 -7.94 7.36 -53.55
C SER A 1141 -8.07 6.08 -52.72
N ALA A 1142 -8.40 4.97 -53.37
CA ALA A 1142 -8.53 3.66 -52.73
C ALA A 1142 -7.15 3.07 -52.39
N ILE A 1143 -6.73 3.21 -51.13
CA ILE A 1143 -5.52 2.54 -50.63
C ILE A 1143 -5.76 1.03 -50.66
N THR A 1144 -5.01 0.35 -51.54
CA THR A 1144 -5.10 -1.10 -51.76
C THR A 1144 -3.83 -1.80 -51.32
N ASP A 1145 -3.94 -3.07 -50.91
CA ASP A 1145 -2.77 -3.93 -50.76
C ASP A 1145 -2.14 -4.26 -52.13
N ARG A 1146 -0.97 -4.91 -52.12
CA ARG A 1146 -0.27 -5.40 -53.33
C ARG A 1146 -1.06 -6.42 -54.18
N HIS A 1147 -2.32 -6.71 -53.82
CA HIS A 1147 -3.23 -7.62 -54.49
C HIS A 1147 -4.55 -6.92 -54.90
N GLY A 1148 -4.68 -5.60 -54.70
CA GLY A 1148 -5.84 -4.79 -55.11
C GLY A 1148 -6.98 -4.71 -54.09
N ASN A 1149 -6.77 -5.10 -52.83
CA ASN A 1149 -7.82 -5.10 -51.80
C ASN A 1149 -7.83 -3.81 -50.98
N ASN A 1150 -8.96 -3.09 -50.93
CA ASN A 1150 -9.13 -1.88 -50.10
C ASN A 1150 -8.87 -2.19 -48.61
N LEU A 1151 -7.94 -1.45 -47.99
CA LEU A 1151 -7.52 -1.66 -46.60
C LEU A 1151 -8.47 -1.04 -45.58
N TRP A 1152 -9.60 -1.71 -45.35
CA TRP A 1152 -10.43 -1.50 -44.16
C TRP A 1152 -9.82 -2.24 -42.95
N PHE A 1153 -9.79 -1.60 -41.77
CA PHE A 1153 -9.45 -2.27 -40.50
C PHE A 1153 -10.54 -3.29 -40.10
N ARG A 1154 -10.49 -4.50 -40.66
CA ARG A 1154 -11.32 -5.62 -40.18
C ARG A 1154 -10.85 -6.06 -38.79
N GLY A 1155 -11.80 -6.18 -37.85
CA GLY A 1155 -11.60 -6.57 -36.43
C GLY A 1155 -11.17 -8.03 -36.19
N ASP A 1156 -10.40 -8.57 -37.13
CA ASP A 1156 -9.86 -9.93 -37.19
C ASP A 1156 -8.33 -9.95 -37.06
N TRP A 1157 -7.67 -8.80 -37.27
CA TRP A 1157 -6.20 -8.65 -37.29
C TRP A 1157 -5.61 -7.98 -36.04
N LEU A 1158 -6.45 -7.40 -35.18
CA LEU A 1158 -6.06 -7.01 -33.83
C LEU A 1158 -6.38 -8.15 -32.86
N PRO A 1159 -5.57 -8.39 -31.81
CA PRO A 1159 -6.00 -9.18 -30.67
C PRO A 1159 -7.30 -8.56 -30.11
N ARG A 1160 -8.40 -9.31 -30.13
CA ARG A 1160 -9.68 -8.83 -29.60
C ARG A 1160 -9.51 -8.54 -28.10
N PRO A 1161 -10.21 -7.53 -27.55
CA PRO A 1161 -10.15 -7.19 -26.13
C PRO A 1161 -10.90 -8.21 -25.27
N THR A 1162 -10.35 -9.43 -25.18
CA THR A 1162 -10.57 -10.32 -24.04
C THR A 1162 -9.55 -9.92 -22.98
N ALA A 1163 -9.98 -9.26 -21.91
CA ALA A 1163 -9.11 -8.94 -20.80
C ALA A 1163 -8.74 -10.22 -20.01
N PRO A 1164 -7.44 -10.48 -19.77
CA PRO A 1164 -6.95 -10.95 -18.50
C PRO A 1164 -6.54 -9.73 -17.65
N ALA A 1165 -6.99 -9.67 -16.40
CA ALA A 1165 -6.42 -8.72 -15.45
C ALA A 1165 -4.96 -9.14 -15.17
N ILE A 1166 -3.99 -8.37 -15.68
CA ILE A 1166 -2.56 -8.61 -15.39
C ILE A 1166 -2.30 -8.11 -13.96
N VAL A 1167 -2.54 -9.00 -12.99
CA VAL A 1167 -2.14 -8.79 -11.59
C VAL A 1167 -0.62 -8.92 -11.52
N ILE A 1168 0.07 -7.78 -11.57
CA ILE A 1168 1.52 -7.71 -11.38
C ILE A 1168 1.84 -8.10 -9.93
N PRO A 1169 2.63 -9.17 -9.69
CA PRO A 1169 3.07 -9.51 -8.33
C PRO A 1169 4.13 -8.51 -7.83
N PRO A 1170 4.23 -8.26 -6.52
CA PRO A 1170 5.05 -7.18 -5.98
C PRO A 1170 6.55 -7.53 -5.98
N THR A 1171 7.32 -6.93 -6.87
CA THR A 1171 8.78 -6.86 -6.76
C THR A 1171 9.17 -5.50 -6.20
N SER A 1172 9.75 -5.48 -5.00
CA SER A 1172 9.91 -4.25 -4.22
C SER A 1172 11.33 -3.99 -3.76
N ILE A 1173 11.78 -2.74 -3.91
CA ILE A 1173 12.86 -2.16 -3.09
C ILE A 1173 12.43 -0.74 -2.71
N PRO A 1174 11.80 -0.50 -1.53
CA PRO A 1174 11.22 -1.45 -0.56
C PRO A 1174 9.66 -1.51 -0.68
N SER A 1175 8.99 -2.46 -0.02
CA SER A 1175 7.57 -2.81 -0.26
C SER A 1175 6.53 -1.94 0.45
N MET A 1176 5.89 -1.06 -0.34
CA MET A 1176 4.63 -0.36 -0.04
C MET A 1176 3.79 -0.30 -1.33
N PRO A 1177 2.48 -0.57 -1.29
CA PRO A 1177 1.91 -1.84 -0.83
C PRO A 1177 1.25 -2.63 -1.98
N LEU A 1178 1.09 -3.95 -1.82
CA LEU A 1178 -0.09 -4.62 -2.40
C LEU A 1178 -1.31 -4.25 -1.57
N ASN A 1179 -2.47 -4.06 -2.23
CA ASN A 1179 -3.76 -4.31 -1.60
C ASN A 1179 -4.89 -4.37 -2.65
N PRO A 1180 -5.55 -5.53 -2.87
CA PRO A 1180 -5.58 -6.72 -2.01
C PRO A 1180 -4.57 -7.82 -2.39
#